data_AF-A0A1E3QK87-F1
#
_entry.id   AF-A0A1E3QK87-F1
#
_cell.length_a   1.000
_cell.length_b   1.000
_cell.length_c   1.000
_cell.angle_alpha   90.00
_cell.angle_beta   90.00
_cell.angle_gamma   90.00
#
_symmetry.space_group_name_H-M   'P 1'
#
loop_
_entity.id
_entity.type
_entity.pdbx_description
1 polymer ?
#
loop_
_entity_poly.entity_id
_entity_poly.type
_entity_poly.pdbx_seq_one_letter_code
_entity_poly.pdbx_strand_id
1 'polypeptide(L)'
;MFMRATTRNKFTNSLFTTTFAIAFTLVGLNSVIPCPIDQKNMANDSVSPSEVAAKKQGPVVSAFSDIKDVYSSKEATEIEVKEVKEVFQKQVIADPEDATTKVQETPKRILAEATESLSKKVKTDEELPATQVIEADVTTVETSVETKALTEADVPTSSKALAAGPIPYAALCKVFEKIEDESGRLKITAYCTEFFLEVLQSNPSKLVQITYLFINRLGPDYEPGLELGLGETLLIKAIGENYGRPAAKIKADFHETGDLGIVAEQSRASQPTMFKPKPLDVDTVFKQLTAIARSTGKNSQGAKISIIGKMLTACSGTEARFLIRSLEGKLRIGLAEKTVLNALAASFVQYEAARDAKKQSPRQMEELLAKAEDMIKDAFCQVPNYEIVITNALQYGIFSLSKHCTLKPGVPLKPMLAKPTKSITEVLDRFQGEEFTCEYKYDGERAQVHLLDSGEVKVYSRNSEDMSQRYPDIIDAVKHFLKPDVCTTSLILDCEAVAWDREAQKILPFQVLSTRKRKDVEERDIKVHICLFAFDMLCLNGEPLIMKSLAERRGLMESVLSPVEGKFQYATTMNTSSIEEIQVFLDKSVSSACEGLMVKMLNGSESGYEPSKRSRNWLKLKKDYLAGVGDSLDLVVVGAYIGKGKRTGSYGGFLLATYNPDTSEYETTCKIGTGFSDEDLAALYLKLFPTVISQPKSYYVYDTTNGNAKPDVWFEPTTVFEVLTADLSLSPIYKAGHNVMGRGISLRFPRMLRVRDDKGTEDATSSDQIIEMYERQASLN
;
A
#
# COMPACT_ATOMS: atom_id res chain seq x y z
N MET A 1 6.17 -1.37 -67.41
CA MET A 1 7.50 -0.88 -67.84
C MET A 1 8.52 -1.54 -66.90
N PHE A 2 9.23 -2.55 -67.42
CA PHE A 2 10.51 -3.18 -66.99
C PHE A 2 10.83 -3.39 -65.50
N MET A 3 11.33 -4.53 -64.99
CA MET A 3 11.66 -5.89 -65.48
C MET A 3 12.07 -6.72 -64.23
N ARG A 4 11.57 -7.96 -64.04
CA ARG A 4 12.26 -9.28 -64.16
C ARG A 4 13.46 -9.53 -63.22
N ALA A 5 13.37 -10.52 -62.31
CA ALA A 5 13.82 -11.93 -62.42
C ALA A 5 15.29 -12.10 -61.94
N THR A 6 15.81 -13.21 -61.37
CA THR A 6 15.53 -14.64 -61.54
C THR A 6 16.31 -15.46 -60.47
N THR A 7 15.68 -16.53 -60.00
CA THR A 7 16.15 -17.88 -59.57
C THR A 7 17.64 -18.33 -59.64
N ARG A 8 18.03 -19.18 -58.67
CA ARG A 8 18.39 -20.64 -58.73
C ARG A 8 19.77 -21.10 -58.14
N ASN A 9 19.70 -22.10 -57.23
CA ASN A 9 20.44 -23.40 -57.14
C ASN A 9 22.00 -23.40 -57.06
N LYS A 10 22.74 -24.34 -56.44
CA LYS A 10 22.55 -25.61 -55.69
C LYS A 10 23.97 -26.13 -55.30
N PHE A 11 24.03 -27.10 -54.36
CA PHE A 11 25.05 -28.19 -54.18
C PHE A 11 26.43 -27.80 -53.57
N THR A 12 27.15 -28.59 -52.74
CA THR A 12 27.08 -29.99 -52.24
C THR A 12 28.12 -30.21 -51.11
N ASN A 13 27.80 -31.12 -50.17
CA ASN A 13 28.61 -32.17 -49.48
C ASN A 13 30.02 -31.94 -48.89
N SER A 14 30.17 -32.37 -47.61
CA SER A 14 30.98 -33.56 -47.16
C SER A 14 31.35 -33.39 -45.67
N LEU A 15 30.70 -34.08 -44.71
CA LEU A 15 31.11 -35.36 -44.08
C LEU A 15 32.59 -35.48 -43.69
N PHE A 16 32.85 -35.63 -42.39
CA PHE A 16 33.67 -36.72 -41.82
C PHE A 16 33.30 -36.99 -40.35
N THR A 17 32.84 -38.22 -40.13
CA THR A 17 32.64 -38.93 -38.86
C THR A 17 34.00 -39.44 -38.33
N THR A 18 34.16 -39.71 -37.04
CA THR A 18 34.59 -41.03 -36.48
C THR A 18 34.68 -40.96 -34.93
N THR A 19 34.44 -42.12 -34.33
CA THR A 19 33.97 -42.46 -32.99
C THR A 19 35.06 -43.20 -32.17
N PHE A 20 34.76 -43.48 -30.87
CA PHE A 20 35.34 -44.49 -29.95
C PHE A 20 36.65 -44.09 -29.20
N ALA A 21 36.91 -44.44 -27.93
CA ALA A 21 36.41 -45.52 -27.07
C ALA A 21 36.58 -45.26 -25.54
N ILE A 22 35.95 -46.15 -24.78
CA ILE A 22 35.85 -46.39 -23.33
C ILE A 22 37.15 -46.98 -22.72
N ALA A 23 37.44 -46.73 -21.43
CA ALA A 23 37.98 -47.74 -20.48
C ALA A 23 38.00 -47.29 -19.00
N PHE A 24 37.53 -48.20 -18.14
CA PHE A 24 37.52 -48.25 -16.67
C PHE A 24 38.89 -48.66 -16.07
N THR A 25 39.23 -48.23 -14.84
CA THR A 25 39.86 -49.11 -13.81
C THR A 25 39.74 -48.56 -12.38
N LEU A 26 39.65 -49.49 -11.43
CA LEU A 26 39.37 -49.40 -9.98
C LEU A 26 40.62 -49.82 -9.16
N VAL A 27 40.51 -49.82 -7.81
CA VAL A 27 41.41 -50.34 -6.72
C VAL A 27 42.25 -49.24 -6.02
N GLY A 28 42.38 -49.08 -4.69
CA GLY A 28 41.88 -49.75 -3.47
C GLY A 28 42.86 -49.60 -2.26
N LEU A 29 42.31 -49.47 -1.03
CA LEU A 29 42.79 -49.91 0.33
C LEU A 29 43.71 -49.08 1.29
N ASN A 30 43.19 -48.89 2.53
CA ASN A 30 43.70 -48.95 3.95
C ASN A 30 45.00 -48.22 4.40
N SER A 31 45.13 -47.55 5.57
CA SER A 31 45.13 -47.99 7.00
C SER A 31 45.41 -46.74 7.92
N VAL A 32 44.77 -46.40 9.06
CA VAL A 32 44.86 -46.83 10.51
C VAL A 32 46.14 -46.43 11.34
N ILE A 33 46.02 -45.37 12.19
CA ILE A 33 46.42 -45.15 13.65
C ILE A 33 47.94 -45.13 14.07
N PRO A 34 48.46 -44.59 15.24
CA PRO A 34 48.04 -43.62 16.32
C PRO A 34 49.05 -42.48 16.74
N CYS A 35 48.55 -41.52 17.57
CA CYS A 35 49.03 -40.83 18.83
C CYS A 35 50.37 -41.28 19.53
N PRO A 36 50.94 -40.66 20.63
CA PRO A 36 50.34 -39.78 21.67
C PRO A 36 51.26 -38.76 22.47
N ILE A 37 50.71 -38.22 23.58
CA ILE A 37 51.34 -37.78 24.88
C ILE A 37 51.80 -36.29 24.96
N ASP A 38 51.49 -35.44 25.97
CA ASP A 38 51.36 -35.67 27.43
C ASP A 38 50.43 -34.67 28.18
N GLN A 39 49.91 -35.16 29.32
CA GLN A 39 49.12 -34.47 30.34
C GLN A 39 50.00 -33.96 31.50
N LYS A 40 49.49 -33.00 32.30
CA LYS A 40 49.52 -33.02 33.79
C LYS A 40 48.71 -31.83 34.34
N ASN A 41 47.60 -32.11 35.04
CA ASN A 41 47.41 -32.11 36.52
C ASN A 41 47.32 -30.71 37.12
N MET A 42 46.53 -30.38 38.14
CA MET A 42 45.47 -31.01 38.94
C MET A 42 44.86 -29.85 39.78
N ALA A 43 43.62 -30.01 40.22
CA ALA A 43 42.94 -29.11 41.15
C ALA A 43 43.55 -29.14 42.57
N ASN A 44 43.52 -28.02 43.31
CA ASN A 44 42.79 -27.87 44.60
C ASN A 44 43.08 -26.56 45.36
N ASP A 45 42.01 -26.08 46.01
CA ASP A 45 41.93 -25.47 47.35
C ASP A 45 42.44 -24.04 47.66
N SER A 46 41.45 -23.14 47.79
CA SER A 46 41.06 -22.45 49.04
C SER A 46 41.85 -21.24 49.61
N VAL A 47 41.07 -20.29 50.14
CA VAL A 47 41.33 -19.28 51.20
C VAL A 47 41.88 -17.89 50.81
N SER A 48 41.01 -16.89 51.00
CA SER A 48 41.26 -15.43 51.24
C SER A 48 41.82 -15.18 52.66
N PRO A 49 42.55 -14.09 53.03
CA PRO A 49 42.06 -12.69 52.93
C PRO A 49 43.12 -11.55 52.89
N SER A 50 42.62 -10.29 52.84
CA SER A 50 43.24 -8.97 53.17
C SER A 50 44.32 -8.43 52.22
N GLU A 51 44.03 -7.40 51.41
CA GLU A 51 43.96 -5.94 51.68
C GLU A 51 45.30 -5.19 51.52
N VAL A 52 45.18 -4.04 50.83
CA VAL A 52 46.11 -2.91 50.68
C VAL A 52 47.13 -2.92 49.53
N ALA A 53 46.70 -2.42 48.36
CA ALA A 53 47.36 -1.29 47.69
C ALA A 53 46.43 -0.65 46.66
N ALA A 54 46.19 0.65 46.81
CA ALA A 54 45.15 1.42 46.14
C ALA A 54 45.63 2.19 44.89
N LYS A 55 44.63 2.64 44.11
CA LYS A 55 44.55 3.80 43.18
C LYS A 55 44.92 3.61 41.71
N LYS A 56 43.88 3.46 40.86
CA LYS A 56 43.40 4.49 39.90
C LYS A 56 42.23 3.94 39.05
N GLN A 57 41.00 4.38 39.31
CA GLN A 57 39.88 4.39 38.35
C GLN A 57 38.77 5.33 38.87
N GLY A 58 38.27 6.21 37.99
CA GLY A 58 37.30 7.27 38.26
C GLY A 58 35.83 6.85 38.02
N PRO A 59 34.87 7.73 38.32
CA PRO A 59 33.48 7.35 38.60
C PRO A 59 32.61 7.40 37.33
N VAL A 60 32.18 6.23 36.83
CA VAL A 60 31.14 6.14 35.78
C VAL A 60 30.08 5.07 36.11
N VAL A 61 30.25 4.28 37.17
CA VAL A 61 29.41 3.10 37.42
C VAL A 61 28.28 3.32 38.45
N SER A 62 28.19 4.49 39.09
CA SER A 62 27.18 4.74 40.14
C SER A 62 25.98 5.60 39.70
N ALA A 63 25.79 5.88 38.41
CA ALA A 63 24.67 6.68 37.91
C ALA A 63 23.56 5.86 37.21
N PHE A 64 23.71 4.53 37.14
CA PHE A 64 22.78 3.64 36.43
C PHE A 64 21.85 2.82 37.34
N SER A 65 21.92 3.00 38.66
CA SER A 65 20.94 2.41 39.59
C SER A 65 19.66 3.22 39.73
N ASP A 66 19.72 4.54 39.51
CA ASP A 66 18.63 5.45 39.91
C ASP A 66 17.67 5.81 38.76
N ILE A 67 17.79 5.17 37.60
CA ILE A 67 16.89 5.34 36.43
C ILE A 67 15.91 4.16 36.28
N LYS A 68 16.05 3.11 37.09
CA LYS A 68 15.15 1.94 37.05
C LYS A 68 13.77 2.19 37.66
N ASP A 69 13.60 3.21 38.49
CA ASP A 69 12.36 3.44 39.22
C ASP A 69 11.38 4.43 38.55
N VAL A 70 11.69 4.94 37.35
CA VAL A 70 10.82 5.92 36.65
C VAL A 70 10.02 5.32 35.48
N TYR A 71 10.33 4.11 35.03
CA TYR A 71 9.60 3.44 33.93
C TYR A 71 8.87 2.17 34.35
N SER A 72 8.24 2.23 35.53
CA SER A 72 7.29 1.21 35.98
C SER A 72 6.01 1.84 36.51
N SER A 73 5.33 2.64 35.68
CA SER A 73 3.92 2.96 35.90
C SER A 73 3.26 3.35 34.58
N LYS A 74 2.23 2.59 34.19
CA LYS A 74 1.31 2.93 33.12
C LYS A 74 0.49 4.15 33.54
N GLU A 75 0.92 5.35 33.15
CA GLU A 75 0.07 6.54 33.00
C GLU A 75 0.96 7.69 32.52
N ALA A 76 0.96 7.95 31.21
CA ALA A 76 1.46 9.21 30.64
C ALA A 76 0.32 9.81 29.82
N THR A 77 -0.06 11.05 30.12
CA THR A 77 -1.21 11.73 29.51
C THR A 77 -0.79 12.57 28.31
N GLU A 78 -1.70 12.76 27.34
CA GLU A 78 -1.51 13.48 26.05
C GLU A 78 -0.89 14.89 26.15
N ILE A 79 -0.87 15.48 27.34
CA ILE A 79 -0.36 16.83 27.61
C ILE A 79 1.18 16.85 27.60
N GLU A 80 1.84 15.80 28.10
CA GLU A 80 3.30 15.71 28.20
C GLU A 80 3.99 15.61 26.81
N VAL A 81 3.31 15.03 25.83
CA VAL A 81 3.83 14.88 24.45
C VAL A 81 3.73 16.19 23.66
N LYS A 82 2.78 17.08 24.00
CA LYS A 82 2.60 18.38 23.35
C LYS A 82 3.66 19.39 23.78
N GLU A 83 3.99 19.44 25.06
CA GLU A 83 4.98 20.40 25.58
C GLU A 83 6.40 20.08 25.09
N VAL A 84 6.76 18.80 24.96
CA VAL A 84 8.05 18.38 24.36
C VAL A 84 8.16 18.81 22.90
N LYS A 85 7.06 18.75 22.13
CA LYS A 85 7.02 19.22 20.73
C LYS A 85 7.20 20.74 20.60
N GLU A 86 6.60 21.53 21.47
CA GLU A 86 6.70 23.00 21.42
C GLU A 86 8.09 23.51 21.84
N VAL A 87 8.73 22.88 22.82
CA VAL A 87 10.09 23.25 23.26
C VAL A 87 11.11 22.92 22.15
N PHE A 88 10.93 21.81 21.45
CA PHE A 88 11.80 21.43 20.32
C PHE A 88 11.61 22.33 19.08
N GLN A 89 10.39 22.77 18.77
CA GLN A 89 10.14 23.66 17.63
C GLN A 89 10.79 25.04 17.81
N LYS A 90 10.95 25.54 19.04
CA LYS A 90 11.48 26.90 19.28
C LYS A 90 13.00 27.02 19.22
N GLN A 91 13.79 25.94 19.39
CA GLN A 91 15.25 26.03 19.44
C GLN A 91 15.98 25.62 18.14
N VAL A 92 15.30 25.01 17.18
CA VAL A 92 15.88 24.64 15.87
C VAL A 92 15.90 25.83 14.88
N ILE A 93 15.26 26.95 15.22
CA ILE A 93 15.03 28.10 14.32
C ILE A 93 16.19 29.13 14.32
N ALA A 94 17.22 28.99 15.17
CA ALA A 94 18.29 29.98 15.29
C ALA A 94 19.65 29.49 14.73
N ASP A 95 19.90 29.82 13.46
CA ASP A 95 21.18 29.84 12.72
C ASP A 95 21.94 28.52 12.40
N PRO A 96 22.08 28.12 11.12
CA PRO A 96 22.73 26.85 10.73
C PRO A 96 24.26 26.87 10.53
N GLU A 97 24.94 28.02 10.63
CA GLU A 97 26.36 28.11 10.19
C GLU A 97 27.44 28.09 11.30
N ASP A 98 27.10 28.00 12.60
CA ASP A 98 28.11 27.98 13.68
C ASP A 98 28.08 26.72 14.57
N ALA A 99 27.60 25.60 14.02
CA ALA A 99 27.42 24.33 14.75
C ALA A 99 28.57 23.32 14.58
N THR A 100 29.80 23.76 14.28
CA THR A 100 30.95 22.85 14.10
C THR A 100 32.01 22.88 15.20
N THR A 101 31.85 23.65 16.29
CA THR A 101 32.89 23.68 17.35
C THR A 101 32.44 23.64 18.82
N LYS A 102 31.16 23.44 19.16
CA LYS A 102 30.73 23.30 20.57
C LYS A 102 29.65 22.23 20.78
N VAL A 103 30.01 20.96 20.65
CA VAL A 103 29.13 19.83 20.99
C VAL A 103 29.82 18.96 22.05
N GLN A 104 29.93 19.47 23.29
CA GLN A 104 30.21 18.62 24.47
C GLN A 104 29.48 19.06 25.76
N GLU A 105 28.77 20.21 25.81
CA GLU A 105 28.17 20.70 27.07
C GLU A 105 26.64 20.89 27.07
N THR A 106 25.98 20.79 25.92
CA THR A 106 24.55 21.14 25.77
C THR A 106 23.53 20.13 26.37
N PRO A 107 23.74 18.79 26.37
CA PRO A 107 22.71 17.86 26.85
C PRO A 107 22.52 17.83 28.37
N LYS A 108 23.59 18.08 29.16
CA LYS A 108 23.51 18.07 30.63
C LYS A 108 22.76 19.27 31.20
N ARG A 109 22.78 20.40 30.48
CA ARG A 109 22.14 21.65 30.91
C ARG A 109 20.63 21.61 30.71
N ILE A 110 20.17 21.02 29.61
CA ILE A 110 18.75 20.85 29.28
C ILE A 110 18.06 19.93 30.31
N LEU A 111 18.73 18.84 30.72
CA LEU A 111 18.20 17.91 31.72
C LEU A 111 18.14 18.54 33.13
N ALA A 112 19.09 19.42 33.47
CA ALA A 112 19.17 20.13 34.74
C ALA A 112 18.11 21.25 34.87
N GLU A 113 17.84 22.00 33.79
CA GLU A 113 16.84 23.07 33.78
C GLU A 113 15.40 22.51 33.82
N ALA A 114 15.17 21.31 33.27
CA ALA A 114 13.90 20.58 33.37
C ALA A 114 13.65 20.03 34.80
N THR A 115 14.69 19.61 35.53
CA THR A 115 14.55 19.11 36.91
C THR A 115 14.35 20.23 37.94
N GLU A 116 14.92 21.41 37.70
CA GLU A 116 14.74 22.58 38.58
C GLU A 116 13.36 23.24 38.45
N SER A 117 12.70 23.08 37.29
CA SER A 117 11.35 23.60 37.06
C SER A 117 10.25 22.67 37.62
N LEU A 118 10.45 21.35 37.59
CA LEU A 118 9.57 20.35 38.21
C LEU A 118 9.56 20.44 39.75
N SER A 119 10.72 20.67 40.37
CA SER A 119 10.86 20.74 41.84
C SER A 119 10.23 21.98 42.48
N LYS A 120 9.96 23.04 41.71
CA LYS A 120 9.28 24.26 42.19
C LYS A 120 7.74 24.17 42.16
N LYS A 121 7.16 23.25 41.38
CA LYS A 121 5.69 23.10 41.23
C LYS A 121 5.05 22.11 42.21
N VAL A 122 5.82 21.22 42.84
CA VAL A 122 5.33 20.16 43.75
C VAL A 122 5.07 20.69 45.18
N LYS A 123 5.39 21.95 45.49
CA LYS A 123 5.26 22.50 46.86
C LYS A 123 3.90 23.12 47.22
N THR A 124 2.93 23.07 46.33
CA THR A 124 1.58 23.58 46.61
C THR A 124 0.57 22.51 46.23
N ASP A 125 0.03 21.86 47.26
CA ASP A 125 -1.30 21.25 47.36
C ASP A 125 -1.26 19.90 48.12
N GLU A 126 -1.20 20.01 49.46
CA GLU A 126 -1.70 18.97 50.36
C GLU A 126 -3.13 19.37 50.80
N GLU A 127 -4.12 18.51 50.53
CA GLU A 127 -5.09 18.03 51.54
C GLU A 127 -6.07 16.97 50.96
N LEU A 128 -6.27 15.92 51.76
CA LEU A 128 -7.07 14.69 51.61
C LEU A 128 -8.55 14.92 52.03
N PRO A 129 -9.56 14.01 51.80
CA PRO A 129 -9.47 12.59 52.15
C PRO A 129 -10.25 11.54 51.32
N ALA A 130 -9.90 10.29 51.66
CA ALA A 130 -10.33 9.00 51.13
C ALA A 130 -11.82 8.66 51.28
N THR A 131 -12.35 7.68 50.50
CA THR A 131 -12.59 6.27 50.93
C THR A 131 -13.39 5.49 49.85
N GLN A 132 -13.09 4.17 49.77
CA GLN A 132 -13.91 3.00 49.38
C GLN A 132 -13.68 2.34 48.00
N VAL A 133 -13.08 1.15 48.10
CA VAL A 133 -12.95 0.08 47.11
C VAL A 133 -14.21 -0.78 47.15
N ILE A 134 -14.81 -1.06 46.00
CA ILE A 134 -15.68 -2.22 45.77
C ILE A 134 -15.38 -2.78 44.38
N GLU A 135 -14.96 -4.04 44.33
CA GLU A 135 -14.82 -4.87 43.12
C GLU A 135 -16.21 -5.26 42.57
N ALA A 136 -16.40 -5.22 41.25
CA ALA A 136 -17.47 -5.98 40.59
C ALA A 136 -17.17 -6.25 39.10
N ASP A 137 -17.17 -7.55 38.80
CA ASP A 137 -17.38 -8.30 37.55
C ASP A 137 -17.55 -7.59 36.21
N VAL A 138 -16.75 -8.07 35.25
CA VAL A 138 -16.89 -7.86 33.81
C VAL A 138 -18.09 -8.68 33.30
N THR A 139 -19.22 -8.02 33.08
CA THR A 139 -20.30 -8.50 32.21
C THR A 139 -20.49 -7.54 31.05
N THR A 140 -20.66 -8.15 29.87
CA THR A 140 -20.92 -7.55 28.56
C THR A 140 -21.96 -6.43 28.60
N VAL A 141 -21.54 -5.22 28.25
CA VAL A 141 -22.44 -4.09 27.97
C VAL A 141 -22.44 -3.83 26.47
N GLU A 142 -23.55 -4.19 25.83
CA GLU A 142 -23.99 -3.62 24.56
C GLU A 142 -24.11 -2.11 24.75
N THR A 143 -23.25 -1.34 24.09
CA THR A 143 -23.35 0.13 24.07
C THR A 143 -24.28 0.51 22.92
N SER A 144 -25.53 0.78 23.26
CA SER A 144 -26.44 1.59 22.47
C SER A 144 -25.79 2.95 22.20
N VAL A 145 -25.47 3.22 20.94
CA VAL A 145 -24.95 4.51 20.48
C VAL A 145 -26.09 5.53 20.53
N GLU A 146 -26.08 6.41 21.53
CA GLU A 146 -26.88 7.63 21.50
C GLU A 146 -26.28 8.59 20.46
N THR A 147 -26.94 8.69 19.31
CA THR A 147 -26.67 9.70 18.29
C THR A 147 -27.15 11.06 18.78
N LYS A 148 -26.23 11.87 19.29
CA LYS A 148 -26.51 13.28 19.60
C LYS A 148 -26.66 14.05 18.28
N ALA A 149 -27.88 14.48 17.98
CA ALA A 149 -28.19 15.31 16.82
C ALA A 149 -27.38 16.61 16.85
N LEU A 150 -26.70 16.92 15.75
CA LEU A 150 -26.07 18.23 15.52
C LEU A 150 -27.18 19.28 15.44
N THR A 151 -27.17 20.23 16.36
CA THR A 151 -28.09 21.37 16.35
C THR A 151 -27.65 22.42 15.32
N GLU A 152 -28.58 23.22 14.81
CA GLU A 152 -28.40 24.27 13.78
C GLU A 152 -27.28 25.30 14.08
N ALA A 153 -26.69 25.31 15.28
CA ALA A 153 -25.61 26.20 15.68
C ALA A 153 -24.19 25.72 15.30
N ASP A 154 -24.00 24.48 14.84
CA ASP A 154 -22.68 23.91 14.52
C ASP A 154 -22.30 23.98 13.03
N VAL A 155 -23.12 24.65 12.19
CA VAL A 155 -22.85 24.86 10.76
C VAL A 155 -22.22 26.25 10.57
N PRO A 156 -20.92 26.37 10.24
CA PRO A 156 -20.32 27.67 9.99
C PRO A 156 -20.82 28.21 8.65
N THR A 157 -21.84 29.06 8.69
CA THR A 157 -22.36 29.78 7.51
C THR A 157 -21.37 30.88 7.14
N SER A 158 -20.47 30.61 6.18
CA SER A 158 -19.69 31.65 5.52
C SER A 158 -19.09 31.20 4.19
N SER A 159 -19.78 31.52 3.10
CA SER A 159 -19.18 31.84 1.80
C SER A 159 -20.27 32.46 0.90
N LYS A 160 -19.94 33.49 0.11
CA LYS A 160 -20.86 34.00 -0.92
C LYS A 160 -21.25 32.85 -1.83
N ALA A 161 -22.54 32.56 -1.97
CA ALA A 161 -23.05 31.51 -2.86
C ALA A 161 -22.39 31.58 -4.24
N LEU A 162 -22.00 30.42 -4.78
CA LEU A 162 -21.42 30.33 -6.12
C LEU A 162 -22.35 30.98 -7.14
N ALA A 163 -21.83 31.98 -7.88
CA ALA A 163 -22.60 32.65 -8.91
C ALA A 163 -22.86 31.70 -10.09
N ALA A 164 -23.97 31.94 -10.82
CA ALA A 164 -24.24 31.26 -12.08
C ALA A 164 -23.10 31.58 -13.09
N GLY A 165 -22.22 30.61 -13.34
CA GLY A 165 -21.04 30.81 -14.19
C GLY A 165 -19.95 29.75 -13.99
N PRO A 166 -18.72 30.01 -14.48
CA PRO A 166 -17.55 29.16 -14.22
C PRO A 166 -17.23 29.13 -12.72
N ILE A 167 -17.00 27.94 -12.18
CA ILE A 167 -16.65 27.75 -10.77
C ILE A 167 -15.15 28.06 -10.59
N PRO A 168 -14.77 29.07 -9.78
CA PRO A 168 -13.37 29.42 -9.57
C PRO A 168 -12.59 28.26 -8.94
N TYR A 169 -11.38 27.99 -9.43
CA TYR A 169 -10.51 26.97 -8.82
C TYR A 169 -10.12 27.33 -7.38
N ALA A 170 -9.97 28.61 -7.08
CA ALA A 170 -9.79 29.12 -5.72
C ALA A 170 -10.91 28.70 -4.75
N ALA A 171 -12.17 28.56 -5.21
CA ALA A 171 -13.27 28.12 -4.35
C ALA A 171 -13.07 26.65 -3.94
N LEU A 172 -12.68 25.80 -4.89
CA LEU A 172 -12.31 24.41 -4.64
C LEU A 172 -11.10 24.30 -3.69
N CYS A 173 -10.05 25.09 -3.93
CA CYS A 173 -8.84 25.08 -3.10
C CYS A 173 -9.11 25.50 -1.64
N LYS A 174 -10.04 26.43 -1.41
CA LYS A 174 -10.47 26.79 -0.04
C LYS A 174 -11.14 25.63 0.68
N VAL A 175 -11.92 24.81 -0.04
CA VAL A 175 -12.50 23.59 0.54
C VAL A 175 -11.41 22.58 0.85
N PHE A 176 -10.42 22.40 -0.04
CA PHE A 176 -9.27 21.54 0.22
C PHE A 176 -8.45 21.98 1.44
N GLU A 177 -8.26 23.28 1.64
CA GLU A 177 -7.61 23.85 2.84
C GLU A 177 -8.42 23.53 4.11
N LYS A 178 -9.74 23.79 4.11
CA LYS A 178 -10.62 23.40 5.23
C LYS A 178 -10.56 21.91 5.56
N ILE A 179 -10.45 21.05 4.53
CA ILE A 179 -10.35 19.60 4.71
C ILE A 179 -8.98 19.20 5.24
N GLU A 180 -7.90 19.84 4.77
CA GLU A 180 -6.52 19.60 5.24
C GLU A 180 -6.37 19.91 6.74
N ASP A 181 -7.02 20.98 7.22
CA ASP A 181 -6.94 21.45 8.61
C ASP A 181 -7.88 20.69 9.58
N GLU A 182 -8.72 19.78 9.09
CA GLU A 182 -9.71 19.06 9.90
C GLU A 182 -9.37 17.57 10.00
N SER A 183 -9.45 17.02 11.22
CA SER A 183 -9.22 15.59 11.47
C SER A 183 -10.51 14.78 11.59
N GLY A 184 -11.62 15.44 11.93
CA GLY A 184 -12.94 14.85 12.10
C GLY A 184 -13.61 14.52 10.77
N ARG A 185 -13.76 13.23 10.48
CA ARG A 185 -14.38 12.75 9.22
C ARG A 185 -15.79 13.29 8.97
N LEU A 186 -16.61 13.48 10.01
CA LEU A 186 -17.96 14.02 9.88
C LEU A 186 -17.95 15.46 9.37
N LYS A 187 -17.05 16.30 9.91
CA LYS A 187 -16.89 17.69 9.46
C LYS A 187 -16.31 17.78 8.05
N ILE A 188 -15.32 16.95 7.72
CA ILE A 188 -14.83 16.81 6.33
C ILE A 188 -15.98 16.46 5.38
N THR A 189 -16.84 15.51 5.78
CA THR A 189 -18.03 15.13 4.99
C THR A 189 -18.95 16.33 4.80
N ALA A 190 -19.21 17.09 5.87
CA ALA A 190 -20.04 18.30 5.80
C ALA A 190 -19.47 19.37 4.85
N TYR A 191 -18.17 19.65 4.89
CA TYR A 191 -17.52 20.60 3.96
C TYR A 191 -17.67 20.15 2.50
N CYS A 192 -17.49 18.87 2.22
CA CYS A 192 -17.72 18.31 0.88
C CYS A 192 -19.19 18.43 0.47
N THR A 193 -20.13 18.07 1.35
CA THR A 193 -21.58 18.12 1.09
C THR A 193 -22.05 19.54 0.81
N GLU A 194 -21.63 20.52 1.61
CA GLU A 194 -21.95 21.93 1.42
C GLU A 194 -21.48 22.40 0.04
N PHE A 195 -20.23 22.13 -0.32
CA PHE A 195 -19.70 22.54 -1.62
C PHE A 195 -20.41 21.83 -2.79
N PHE A 196 -20.67 20.52 -2.71
CA PHE A 196 -21.42 19.81 -3.75
C PHE A 196 -22.86 20.31 -3.89
N LEU A 197 -23.50 20.67 -2.78
CA LEU A 197 -24.84 21.27 -2.80
C LEU A 197 -24.82 22.65 -3.48
N GLU A 198 -23.84 23.50 -3.16
CA GLU A 198 -23.65 24.80 -3.85
C GLU A 198 -23.45 24.61 -5.37
N VAL A 199 -22.69 23.58 -5.78
CA VAL A 199 -22.48 23.23 -7.19
C VAL A 199 -23.78 22.76 -7.83
N LEU A 200 -24.55 21.88 -7.17
CA LEU A 200 -25.85 21.41 -7.66
C LEU A 200 -26.85 22.55 -7.84
N GLN A 201 -26.84 23.54 -6.94
CA GLN A 201 -27.73 24.70 -7.01
C GLN A 201 -27.31 25.72 -8.09
N SER A 202 -26.01 25.90 -8.30
CA SER A 202 -25.48 26.92 -9.21
C SER A 202 -25.25 26.40 -10.64
N ASN A 203 -24.60 25.24 -10.78
CA ASN A 203 -24.22 24.66 -12.07
C ASN A 203 -24.01 23.13 -11.98
N PRO A 204 -25.10 22.32 -11.98
CA PRO A 204 -25.02 20.87 -11.80
C PRO A 204 -24.12 20.15 -12.81
N SER A 205 -23.95 20.69 -14.02
CA SER A 205 -23.13 20.05 -15.06
C SER A 205 -21.63 20.01 -14.73
N LYS A 206 -21.21 20.70 -13.65
CA LYS A 206 -19.81 20.76 -13.20
C LYS A 206 -19.48 19.77 -12.08
N LEU A 207 -20.50 19.10 -11.53
CA LEU A 207 -20.32 18.20 -10.41
C LEU A 207 -19.39 17.02 -10.75
N VAL A 208 -19.43 16.52 -11.99
CA VAL A 208 -18.55 15.42 -12.45
C VAL A 208 -17.08 15.82 -12.39
N GLN A 209 -16.70 16.94 -13.02
CA GLN A 209 -15.31 17.40 -13.03
C GLN A 209 -14.82 17.72 -11.61
N ILE A 210 -15.67 18.36 -10.80
CA ILE A 210 -15.37 18.66 -9.41
C ILE A 210 -15.14 17.38 -8.61
N THR A 211 -16.02 16.40 -8.73
CA THR A 211 -15.89 15.11 -8.04
C THR A 211 -14.56 14.45 -8.37
N TYR A 212 -14.18 14.44 -9.65
CA TYR A 212 -12.90 13.89 -10.09
C TYR A 212 -11.70 14.66 -9.50
N LEU A 213 -11.77 15.99 -9.38
CA LEU A 213 -10.72 16.77 -8.71
C LEU A 213 -10.64 16.48 -7.21
N PHE A 214 -11.76 16.26 -6.51
CA PHE A 214 -11.78 15.87 -5.09
C PHE A 214 -11.05 14.56 -4.84
N ILE A 215 -11.17 13.59 -5.75
CA ILE A 215 -10.47 12.29 -5.65
C ILE A 215 -9.12 12.28 -6.39
N ASN A 216 -8.69 13.43 -6.92
CA ASN A 216 -7.48 13.61 -7.72
C ASN A 216 -7.33 12.64 -8.91
N ARG A 217 -8.41 12.46 -9.67
CA ARG A 217 -8.45 11.70 -10.92
C ARG A 217 -9.01 12.55 -12.05
N LEU A 218 -8.95 12.04 -13.27
CA LEU A 218 -9.43 12.72 -14.48
C LEU A 218 -10.48 11.92 -15.26
N GLY A 219 -10.85 10.75 -14.73
CA GLY A 219 -11.79 9.82 -15.33
C GLY A 219 -11.75 8.49 -14.57
N PRO A 220 -12.47 7.46 -15.07
CA PRO A 220 -12.46 6.13 -14.47
C PRO A 220 -11.11 5.41 -14.70
N ASP A 221 -10.75 4.51 -13.79
CA ASP A 221 -9.44 3.81 -13.78
C ASP A 221 -9.19 2.94 -15.03
N TYR A 222 -10.26 2.47 -15.67
CA TYR A 222 -10.18 1.64 -16.87
C TYR A 222 -9.99 2.44 -18.15
N GLU A 223 -10.08 3.77 -18.10
CA GLU A 223 -9.83 4.61 -19.27
C GLU A 223 -8.32 4.91 -19.39
N PRO A 224 -7.65 4.45 -20.46
CA PRO A 224 -6.21 4.61 -20.57
C PRO A 224 -5.79 6.07 -20.78
N GLY A 225 -4.65 6.44 -20.19
CA GLY A 225 -4.01 7.74 -20.43
C GLY A 225 -4.57 8.90 -19.63
N LEU A 226 -5.33 8.62 -18.56
CA LEU A 226 -5.86 9.61 -17.63
C LEU A 226 -5.11 9.67 -16.28
N GLU A 227 -4.02 8.93 -16.15
CA GLU A 227 -3.20 8.91 -14.94
C GLU A 227 -2.43 10.23 -14.74
N LEU A 228 -2.57 10.79 -13.55
CA LEU A 228 -1.69 11.82 -13.00
C LEU A 228 -0.55 11.17 -12.21
N GLY A 229 0.55 11.89 -12.00
CA GLY A 229 1.74 11.33 -11.35
C GLY A 229 3.02 11.68 -12.09
N LEU A 230 3.25 12.97 -12.27
CA LEU A 230 4.50 13.45 -12.87
C LEU A 230 5.64 13.30 -11.88
N GLY A 231 6.81 12.86 -12.37
CA GLY A 231 7.99 12.69 -11.54
C GLY A 231 8.45 14.01 -10.90
N GLU A 232 8.94 13.94 -9.66
CA GLU A 232 9.37 15.09 -8.86
C GLU A 232 10.32 16.00 -9.65
N THR A 233 11.27 15.44 -10.42
CA THR A 233 12.20 16.21 -11.26
C THR A 233 11.52 17.13 -12.27
N LEU A 234 10.42 16.68 -12.90
CA LEU A 234 9.68 17.47 -13.87
C LEU A 234 8.96 18.63 -13.19
N LEU A 235 8.38 18.38 -12.02
CA LEU A 235 7.66 19.38 -11.24
C LEU A 235 8.61 20.42 -10.64
N ILE A 236 9.75 20.00 -10.11
CA ILE A 236 10.83 20.90 -9.66
C ILE A 236 11.27 21.82 -10.81
N LYS A 237 11.43 21.28 -12.02
CA LYS A 237 11.76 22.07 -13.21
C LYS A 237 10.66 23.08 -13.54
N ALA A 238 9.39 22.66 -13.53
CA ALA A 238 8.27 23.56 -13.80
C ALA A 238 8.16 24.69 -12.75
N ILE A 239 8.33 24.40 -11.46
CA ILE A 239 8.35 25.40 -10.38
C ILE A 239 9.53 26.36 -10.59
N GLY A 240 10.73 25.84 -10.86
CA GLY A 240 11.93 26.65 -11.05
C GLY A 240 11.84 27.59 -12.25
N GLU A 241 11.35 27.11 -13.40
CA GLU A 241 11.19 27.91 -14.62
C GLU A 241 10.13 29.02 -14.48
N ASN A 242 9.06 28.78 -13.71
CA ASN A 242 7.95 29.73 -13.61
C ASN A 242 8.06 30.69 -12.43
N TYR A 243 8.74 30.30 -11.34
CA TYR A 243 8.93 31.15 -10.16
C TYR A 243 10.39 31.60 -9.96
N GLY A 244 11.27 31.34 -10.92
CA GLY A 244 12.64 31.87 -10.94
C GLY A 244 13.51 31.35 -9.80
N ARG A 245 13.26 30.14 -9.28
CA ARG A 245 14.04 29.54 -8.19
C ARG A 245 15.00 28.48 -8.70
N PRO A 246 16.26 28.47 -8.25
CA PRO A 246 17.20 27.41 -8.61
C PRO A 246 16.71 26.03 -8.16
N ALA A 247 16.84 25.01 -9.02
CA ALA A 247 16.37 23.65 -8.74
C ALA A 247 16.99 23.04 -7.46
N ALA A 248 18.24 23.40 -7.13
CA ALA A 248 18.90 22.96 -5.91
C ALA A 248 18.19 23.45 -4.64
N LYS A 249 17.72 24.71 -4.63
CA LYS A 249 16.99 25.28 -3.50
C LYS A 249 15.60 24.66 -3.36
N ILE A 250 14.90 24.43 -4.48
CA ILE A 250 13.60 23.73 -4.47
C ILE A 250 13.75 22.32 -3.89
N LYS A 251 14.82 21.59 -4.25
CA LYS A 251 15.11 20.26 -3.70
C LYS A 251 15.38 20.30 -2.19
N ALA A 252 16.14 21.29 -1.72
CA ALA A 252 16.41 21.47 -0.29
C ALA A 252 15.13 21.76 0.49
N ASP A 253 14.31 22.71 0.03
CA ASP A 253 13.03 23.03 0.68
C ASP A 253 12.06 21.85 0.62
N PHE A 254 12.07 21.07 -0.46
CA PHE A 254 11.25 19.87 -0.57
C PHE A 254 11.68 18.78 0.41
N HIS A 255 12.99 18.64 0.64
CA HIS A 255 13.52 17.72 1.63
C HIS A 255 13.09 18.12 3.06
N GLU A 256 13.08 19.42 3.36
CA GLU A 256 12.65 19.95 4.66
C GLU A 256 11.13 19.84 4.87
N THR A 257 10.34 20.24 3.88
CA THR A 257 8.87 20.29 3.97
C THR A 257 8.19 18.95 3.68
N GLY A 258 8.82 18.07 2.92
CA GLY A 258 8.24 16.81 2.45
C GLY A 258 7.10 16.95 1.43
N ASP A 259 6.88 18.17 0.88
CA ASP A 259 5.74 18.52 0.04
C ASP A 259 6.06 19.60 -1.03
N LEU A 260 6.09 19.21 -2.31
CA LEU A 260 6.36 20.15 -3.41
C LEU A 260 5.24 21.19 -3.58
N GLY A 261 4.02 20.92 -3.14
CA GLY A 261 2.93 21.88 -3.16
C GLY A 261 3.21 23.07 -2.25
N ILE A 262 3.67 22.82 -1.01
CA ILE A 262 4.04 23.88 -0.08
C ILE A 262 5.19 24.71 -0.65
N VAL A 263 6.21 24.04 -1.21
CA VAL A 263 7.32 24.72 -1.88
C VAL A 263 6.83 25.60 -3.04
N ALA A 264 5.88 25.12 -3.84
CA ALA A 264 5.33 25.87 -4.96
C ALA A 264 4.54 27.11 -4.52
N GLU A 265 3.75 27.01 -3.46
CA GLU A 265 3.03 28.15 -2.88
C GLU A 265 3.97 29.21 -2.33
N GLN A 266 4.97 28.81 -1.53
CA GLN A 266 5.98 29.73 -1.01
C GLN A 266 6.75 30.42 -2.14
N SER A 267 7.04 29.67 -3.21
CA SER A 267 7.70 30.20 -4.42
C SER A 267 6.81 31.17 -5.19
N ARG A 268 5.49 30.95 -5.21
CA ARG A 268 4.54 31.85 -5.86
C ARG A 268 4.45 33.19 -5.12
N ALA A 269 4.50 33.18 -3.80
CA ALA A 269 4.42 34.37 -2.95
C ALA A 269 5.60 35.34 -3.17
N SER A 270 6.77 34.85 -3.58
CA SER A 270 7.96 35.65 -3.84
C SER A 270 8.04 36.26 -5.25
N GLN A 271 7.09 35.96 -6.14
CA GLN A 271 7.05 36.42 -7.54
C GLN A 271 5.77 37.24 -7.82
N PRO A 272 5.71 38.53 -7.43
CA PRO A 272 4.58 39.39 -7.79
C PRO A 272 4.53 39.61 -9.31
N THR A 273 3.36 39.42 -9.92
CA THR A 273 3.17 39.64 -11.36
C THR A 273 2.80 41.09 -11.63
N MET A 274 3.43 41.72 -12.64
CA MET A 274 3.12 43.09 -13.05
C MET A 274 1.66 43.26 -13.53
N PHE A 275 1.10 42.19 -14.11
CA PHE A 275 -0.31 42.10 -14.49
C PHE A 275 -0.95 40.89 -13.82
N LYS A 276 -2.20 41.02 -13.38
CA LYS A 276 -2.95 39.90 -12.79
C LYS A 276 -3.52 39.04 -13.93
N PRO A 277 -3.08 37.79 -14.10
CA PRO A 277 -3.64 36.91 -15.11
C PRO A 277 -5.10 36.58 -14.80
N LYS A 278 -5.83 36.08 -15.81
CA LYS A 278 -7.20 35.61 -15.62
C LYS A 278 -7.21 34.49 -14.55
N PRO A 279 -8.07 34.58 -13.52
CA PRO A 279 -8.17 33.53 -12.51
C PRO A 279 -8.52 32.17 -13.12
N LEU A 280 -8.03 31.10 -12.50
CA LEU A 280 -8.33 29.74 -12.91
C LEU A 280 -9.77 29.37 -12.55
N ASP A 281 -10.41 28.62 -13.44
CA ASP A 281 -11.69 27.94 -13.21
C ASP A 281 -11.51 26.43 -13.28
N VAL A 282 -12.43 25.70 -12.67
CA VAL A 282 -12.38 24.22 -12.57
C VAL A 282 -12.32 23.55 -13.94
N ASP A 283 -13.09 24.03 -14.92
CA ASP A 283 -13.09 23.44 -16.27
C ASP A 283 -11.72 23.58 -16.94
N THR A 284 -11.13 24.77 -16.84
CA THR A 284 -9.81 25.05 -17.38
C THR A 284 -8.77 24.16 -16.72
N VAL A 285 -8.75 24.08 -15.39
CA VAL A 285 -7.81 23.22 -14.66
C VAL A 285 -7.99 21.75 -15.06
N PHE A 286 -9.22 21.23 -15.02
CA PHE A 286 -9.52 19.85 -15.39
C PHE A 286 -9.07 19.54 -16.83
N LYS A 287 -9.42 20.41 -17.79
CA LYS A 287 -9.02 20.28 -19.19
C LYS A 287 -7.50 20.28 -19.37
N GLN A 288 -6.78 21.17 -18.69
CA GLN A 288 -5.31 21.24 -18.80
C GLN A 288 -4.64 20.02 -18.14
N LEU A 289 -5.15 19.54 -17.00
CA LEU A 289 -4.68 18.30 -16.37
C LEU A 289 -4.90 17.09 -17.29
N THR A 290 -6.07 16.99 -17.94
CA THR A 290 -6.36 15.96 -18.95
C THR A 290 -5.45 16.06 -20.17
N ALA A 291 -5.15 17.27 -20.65
CA ALA A 291 -4.19 17.47 -21.73
C ALA A 291 -2.77 17.02 -21.34
N ILE A 292 -2.36 17.26 -20.09
CA ILE A 292 -1.08 16.79 -19.54
C ILE A 292 -1.03 15.27 -19.48
N ALA A 293 -2.09 14.63 -18.97
CA ALA A 293 -2.18 13.17 -18.84
C ALA A 293 -2.10 12.48 -20.21
N ARG A 294 -2.86 12.99 -21.19
CA ARG A 294 -2.90 12.44 -22.57
C ARG A 294 -1.68 12.78 -23.41
N SER A 295 -0.82 13.71 -22.99
CA SER A 295 0.39 14.07 -23.73
C SER A 295 1.44 12.95 -23.63
N THR A 296 1.72 12.30 -24.76
CA THR A 296 2.67 11.19 -24.91
C THR A 296 3.63 11.45 -26.08
N GLY A 297 4.69 10.63 -26.20
CA GLY A 297 5.64 10.69 -27.32
C GLY A 297 6.79 11.68 -27.16
N LYS A 298 7.59 11.80 -28.22
CA LYS A 298 8.79 12.66 -28.29
C LYS A 298 8.37 14.13 -28.13
N ASN A 299 9.01 14.87 -27.21
CA ASN A 299 8.70 16.25 -26.80
C ASN A 299 7.49 16.46 -25.86
N SER A 300 6.81 15.39 -25.42
CA SER A 300 5.70 15.51 -24.45
C SER A 300 6.10 16.22 -23.14
N GLN A 301 7.30 15.96 -22.63
CA GLN A 301 7.79 16.58 -21.39
C GLN A 301 7.82 18.11 -21.46
N GLY A 302 8.29 18.69 -22.57
CA GLY A 302 8.31 20.15 -22.77
C GLY A 302 6.90 20.74 -22.86
N ALA A 303 5.98 20.06 -23.56
CA ALA A 303 4.58 20.45 -23.63
C ALA A 303 3.92 20.44 -22.24
N LYS A 304 4.16 19.40 -21.43
CA LYS A 304 3.66 19.30 -20.05
C LYS A 304 4.15 20.47 -19.20
N ILE A 305 5.46 20.77 -19.22
CA ILE A 305 6.03 21.90 -18.47
C ILE A 305 5.39 23.22 -18.90
N SER A 306 5.18 23.44 -20.20
CA SER A 306 4.55 24.66 -20.70
C SER A 306 3.10 24.81 -20.23
N ILE A 307 2.31 23.73 -20.24
CA ILE A 307 0.93 23.75 -19.74
C ILE A 307 0.90 24.02 -18.23
N ILE A 308 1.76 23.34 -17.47
CA ILE A 308 1.89 23.55 -16.01
C ILE A 308 2.27 25.01 -15.71
N GLY A 309 3.23 25.57 -16.45
CA GLY A 309 3.66 26.95 -16.25
C GLY A 309 2.56 27.99 -16.49
N LYS A 310 1.74 27.79 -17.52
CA LYS A 310 0.55 28.63 -17.77
C LYS A 310 -0.45 28.59 -16.62
N MET A 311 -0.62 27.45 -15.96
CA MET A 311 -1.49 27.35 -14.78
C MET A 311 -0.83 27.97 -13.54
N LEU A 312 0.46 27.68 -13.28
CA LEU A 312 1.20 28.22 -12.13
C LEU A 312 1.25 29.75 -12.12
N THR A 313 1.45 30.37 -13.30
CA THR A 313 1.42 31.83 -13.42
C THR A 313 0.05 32.41 -13.04
N ALA A 314 -1.04 31.69 -13.34
CA ALA A 314 -2.41 32.08 -13.02
C ALA A 314 -2.83 31.78 -11.57
N CYS A 315 -2.11 30.90 -10.86
CA CYS A 315 -2.40 30.57 -9.46
C CYS A 315 -2.24 31.77 -8.53
N SER A 316 -3.05 31.77 -7.48
CA SER A 316 -3.07 32.71 -6.37
C SER A 316 -3.28 31.99 -5.04
N GLY A 317 -2.62 32.45 -3.97
CA GLY A 317 -2.70 31.80 -2.65
C GLY A 317 -2.37 30.31 -2.70
N THR A 318 -3.25 29.49 -2.12
CA THR A 318 -3.10 28.03 -1.99
C THR A 318 -3.32 27.26 -3.30
N GLU A 319 -3.72 27.90 -4.40
CA GLU A 319 -3.97 27.21 -5.69
C GLU A 319 -2.72 26.50 -6.21
N ALA A 320 -1.54 27.10 -6.05
CA ALA A 320 -0.27 26.49 -6.48
C ALA A 320 0.05 25.22 -5.68
N ARG A 321 -0.30 25.20 -4.38
CA ARG A 321 -0.13 24.05 -3.49
C ARG A 321 -0.91 22.85 -4.02
N PHE A 322 -2.22 23.03 -4.19
CA PHE A 322 -3.11 21.95 -4.61
C PHE A 322 -2.89 21.55 -6.07
N LEU A 323 -2.54 22.47 -6.95
CA LEU A 323 -2.22 22.14 -8.35
C LEU A 323 -1.00 21.22 -8.43
N ILE A 324 0.09 21.52 -7.72
CA ILE A 324 1.29 20.69 -7.72
C ILE A 324 1.03 19.34 -7.06
N ARG A 325 0.34 19.31 -5.92
CA ARG A 325 -0.09 18.07 -5.27
C ARG A 325 -0.96 17.20 -6.18
N SER A 326 -1.85 17.80 -6.97
CA SER A 326 -2.63 17.09 -7.98
C SER A 326 -1.74 16.48 -9.06
N LEU A 327 -0.79 17.23 -9.59
CA LEU A 327 0.16 16.78 -10.62
C LEU A 327 1.14 15.69 -10.11
N GLU A 328 1.48 15.71 -8.82
CA GLU A 328 2.22 14.63 -8.12
C GLU A 328 1.39 13.34 -7.99
N GLY A 329 0.07 13.41 -8.23
CA GLY A 329 -0.86 12.30 -7.98
C GLY A 329 -1.25 12.13 -6.51
N LYS A 330 -0.91 13.10 -5.63
CA LYS A 330 -1.11 13.01 -4.17
C LYS A 330 -1.63 14.32 -3.60
N LEU A 331 -2.94 14.43 -3.43
CA LEU A 331 -3.58 15.66 -2.92
C LEU A 331 -3.30 15.95 -1.43
N ARG A 332 -3.00 14.92 -0.64
CA ARG A 332 -2.55 15.00 0.78
C ARG A 332 -3.51 15.68 1.77
N ILE A 333 -4.76 15.90 1.42
CA ILE A 333 -5.77 16.54 2.29
C ILE A 333 -6.45 15.60 3.29
N GLY A 334 -6.08 14.32 3.38
CA GLY A 334 -6.75 13.38 4.30
C GLY A 334 -8.16 12.95 3.88
N LEU A 335 -8.64 13.37 2.71
CA LEU A 335 -9.92 12.98 2.14
C LEU A 335 -9.88 11.56 1.56
N ALA A 336 -10.81 10.72 1.99
CA ALA A 336 -11.02 9.38 1.43
C ALA A 336 -12.11 9.40 0.35
N GLU A 337 -11.97 8.56 -0.68
CA GLU A 337 -12.96 8.42 -1.76
C GLU A 337 -14.36 8.06 -1.24
N LYS A 338 -14.45 7.20 -0.21
CA LYS A 338 -15.73 6.87 0.44
C LYS A 338 -16.41 8.09 1.07
N THR A 339 -15.63 9.06 1.57
CA THR A 339 -16.17 10.31 2.12
C THR A 339 -16.77 11.17 1.01
N VAL A 340 -16.19 11.17 -0.19
CA VAL A 340 -16.75 11.85 -1.36
C VAL A 340 -18.08 11.25 -1.78
N LEU A 341 -18.19 9.90 -1.83
CA LEU A 341 -19.46 9.22 -2.13
C LEU A 341 -20.55 9.56 -1.12
N ASN A 342 -20.24 9.55 0.18
CA ASN A 342 -21.19 9.94 1.23
C ASN A 342 -21.62 11.40 1.07
N ALA A 343 -20.67 12.30 0.80
CA ALA A 343 -20.96 13.70 0.60
C ALA A 343 -21.84 13.96 -0.63
N LEU A 344 -21.60 13.24 -1.73
CA LEU A 344 -22.45 13.25 -2.92
C LEU A 344 -23.87 12.80 -2.58
N ALA A 345 -24.03 11.66 -1.90
CA ALA A 345 -25.34 11.18 -1.47
C ALA A 345 -26.11 12.22 -0.67
N ALA A 346 -25.46 12.78 0.35
CA ALA A 346 -26.06 13.82 1.18
C ALA A 346 -26.43 15.07 0.38
N SER A 347 -25.57 15.50 -0.56
CA SER A 347 -25.85 16.68 -1.39
C SER A 347 -27.04 16.47 -2.34
N PHE A 348 -27.20 15.28 -2.92
CA PHE A 348 -28.36 14.94 -3.75
C PHE A 348 -29.65 14.89 -2.94
N VAL A 349 -29.64 14.26 -1.76
CA VAL A 349 -30.82 14.22 -0.89
C VAL A 349 -31.25 15.63 -0.50
N GLN A 350 -30.32 16.50 -0.12
CA GLN A 350 -30.64 17.89 0.23
C GLN A 350 -31.11 18.70 -0.99
N TYR A 351 -30.51 18.49 -2.16
CA TYR A 351 -30.90 19.15 -3.40
C TYR A 351 -32.30 18.75 -3.87
N GLU A 352 -32.66 17.46 -3.78
CA GLU A 352 -33.99 16.95 -4.10
C GLU A 352 -35.03 17.40 -3.06
N ALA A 353 -34.71 17.32 -1.76
CA ALA A 353 -35.59 17.74 -0.68
C ALA A 353 -35.91 19.25 -0.73
N ALA A 354 -34.98 20.09 -1.18
CA ALA A 354 -35.22 21.52 -1.37
C ALA A 354 -36.22 21.82 -2.51
N ARG A 355 -36.41 20.89 -3.45
CA ARG A 355 -37.38 21.01 -4.55
C ARG A 355 -38.76 20.47 -4.16
N ASP A 356 -38.81 19.57 -3.18
CA ASP A 356 -40.04 19.06 -2.62
C ASP A 356 -40.65 20.06 -1.63
N ALA A 357 -41.92 20.42 -1.81
CA ALA A 357 -42.63 21.34 -0.91
C ALA A 357 -42.91 20.73 0.49
N LYS A 358 -42.62 19.44 0.70
CA LYS A 358 -42.86 18.72 1.97
C LYS A 358 -41.60 18.77 2.83
N LYS A 359 -41.67 19.52 3.94
CA LYS A 359 -40.64 19.47 4.98
C LYS A 359 -40.58 18.07 5.59
N GLN A 360 -39.41 17.46 5.55
CA GLN A 360 -39.15 16.18 6.20
C GLN A 360 -38.76 16.41 7.66
N SER A 361 -39.18 15.51 8.54
CA SER A 361 -38.70 15.52 9.94
C SER A 361 -37.22 15.13 9.99
N PRO A 362 -36.47 15.50 11.06
CA PRO A 362 -35.06 15.14 11.20
C PRO A 362 -34.79 13.64 11.08
N ARG A 363 -35.66 12.81 11.68
CA ARG A 363 -35.55 11.34 11.61
C ARG A 363 -35.72 10.81 10.19
N GLN A 364 -36.69 11.34 9.43
CA GLN A 364 -36.90 10.94 8.04
C GLN A 364 -35.70 11.33 7.16
N MET A 365 -35.09 12.49 7.43
CA MET A 365 -33.88 12.92 6.73
C MET A 365 -32.71 11.96 6.99
N GLU A 366 -32.50 11.54 8.23
CA GLU A 366 -31.47 10.56 8.59
C GLU A 366 -31.67 9.21 7.87
N GLU A 367 -32.90 8.71 7.85
CA GLU A 367 -33.26 7.47 7.13
C GLU A 367 -33.00 7.59 5.61
N LEU A 368 -33.32 8.75 5.02
CA LEU A 368 -33.08 9.01 3.59
C LEU A 368 -31.60 9.14 3.26
N LEU A 369 -30.81 9.78 4.12
CA LEU A 369 -29.36 9.90 3.97
C LEU A 369 -28.70 8.52 4.00
N ALA A 370 -29.03 7.68 4.99
CA ALA A 370 -28.49 6.32 5.09
C ALA A 370 -28.82 5.49 3.83
N LYS A 371 -30.08 5.56 3.37
CA LYS A 371 -30.52 4.86 2.15
C LYS A 371 -29.80 5.38 0.90
N ALA A 372 -29.67 6.70 0.76
CA ALA A 372 -28.98 7.31 -0.38
C ALA A 372 -27.49 6.96 -0.42
N GLU A 373 -26.83 6.91 0.75
CA GLU A 373 -25.46 6.45 0.87
C GLU A 373 -25.29 5.02 0.39
N ASP A 374 -26.17 4.10 0.80
CA ASP A 374 -26.10 2.71 0.35
C ASP A 374 -26.35 2.59 -1.16
N MET A 375 -27.32 3.34 -1.69
CA MET A 375 -27.64 3.33 -3.12
C MET A 375 -26.50 3.85 -3.99
N ILE A 376 -25.87 4.97 -3.62
CA ILE A 376 -24.74 5.50 -4.42
C ILE A 376 -23.52 4.60 -4.33
N LYS A 377 -23.26 3.99 -3.15
CA LYS A 377 -22.14 3.06 -2.96
C LYS A 377 -22.34 1.80 -3.79
N ASP A 378 -23.54 1.21 -3.76
CA ASP A 378 -23.87 0.03 -4.57
C ASP A 378 -23.73 0.33 -6.07
N ALA A 379 -24.35 1.42 -6.54
CA ALA A 379 -24.25 1.87 -7.92
C ALA A 379 -22.78 2.06 -8.36
N PHE A 380 -21.97 2.73 -7.53
CA PHE A 380 -20.56 2.95 -7.84
C PHE A 380 -19.72 1.66 -7.81
N CYS A 381 -20.02 0.70 -6.93
CA CYS A 381 -19.24 -0.53 -6.89
C CYS A 381 -19.55 -1.43 -8.09
N GLN A 382 -20.76 -1.39 -8.63
CA GLN A 382 -21.12 -2.08 -9.88
C GLN A 382 -20.61 -1.32 -11.12
N VAL A 383 -20.66 0.01 -11.09
CA VAL A 383 -20.26 0.91 -12.17
C VAL A 383 -19.32 1.98 -11.61
N PRO A 384 -18.00 1.70 -11.46
CA PRO A 384 -17.02 2.60 -10.86
C PRO A 384 -16.64 3.75 -11.80
N ASN A 385 -17.64 4.54 -12.18
CA ASN A 385 -17.56 5.68 -13.06
C ASN A 385 -18.48 6.79 -12.51
N TYR A 386 -17.86 7.84 -11.97
CA TYR A 386 -18.58 8.97 -11.38
C TYR A 386 -19.42 9.72 -12.40
N GLU A 387 -18.99 9.83 -13.66
CA GLU A 387 -19.77 10.48 -14.71
C GLU A 387 -21.10 9.77 -14.93
N ILE A 388 -21.10 8.43 -15.04
CA ILE A 388 -22.32 7.64 -15.22
C ILE A 388 -23.23 7.76 -13.98
N VAL A 389 -22.66 7.56 -12.79
CA VAL A 389 -23.43 7.60 -11.53
C VAL A 389 -24.05 8.98 -11.30
N ILE A 390 -23.27 10.06 -11.43
CA ILE A 390 -23.74 11.44 -11.22
C ILE A 390 -24.77 11.82 -12.29
N THR A 391 -24.54 11.48 -13.56
CA THR A 391 -25.49 11.79 -14.65
C THR A 391 -26.82 11.08 -14.43
N ASN A 392 -26.80 9.80 -14.04
CA ASN A 392 -28.04 9.07 -13.74
C ASN A 392 -28.73 9.61 -12.48
N ALA A 393 -27.99 10.03 -11.45
CA ALA A 393 -28.57 10.67 -10.27
C ALA A 393 -29.23 12.02 -10.63
N LEU A 394 -28.59 12.84 -11.46
CA LEU A 394 -29.16 14.11 -11.94
C LEU A 394 -30.42 13.91 -12.79
N GLN A 395 -30.47 12.83 -13.59
CA GLN A 395 -31.57 12.56 -14.51
C GLN A 395 -32.77 11.88 -13.86
N TYR A 396 -32.53 10.88 -13.00
CA TYR A 396 -33.57 9.98 -12.46
C TYR A 396 -33.74 10.07 -10.93
N GLY A 397 -32.91 10.85 -10.26
CA GLY A 397 -32.83 10.96 -8.80
C GLY A 397 -31.97 9.87 -8.17
N ILE A 398 -31.41 10.18 -6.99
CA ILE A 398 -30.50 9.27 -6.28
C ILE A 398 -31.14 7.93 -5.92
N PHE A 399 -32.44 7.94 -5.57
CA PHE A 399 -33.19 6.74 -5.19
C PHE A 399 -33.58 5.84 -6.38
N SER A 400 -33.21 6.21 -7.61
CA SER A 400 -33.44 5.41 -8.81
C SER A 400 -32.15 4.75 -9.32
N LEU A 401 -30.99 5.02 -8.72
CA LEU A 401 -29.68 4.59 -9.23
C LEU A 401 -29.57 3.08 -9.45
N SER A 402 -30.16 2.24 -8.58
CA SER A 402 -30.09 0.78 -8.70
C SER A 402 -30.71 0.23 -9.99
N LYS A 403 -31.62 0.98 -10.63
CA LYS A 403 -32.24 0.60 -11.91
C LYS A 403 -31.44 1.05 -13.13
N HIS A 404 -30.58 2.06 -12.98
CA HIS A 404 -29.88 2.72 -14.09
C HIS A 404 -28.36 2.50 -14.08
N CYS A 405 -27.77 2.15 -12.93
CA CYS A 405 -26.37 1.83 -12.75
C CYS A 405 -26.19 0.33 -12.47
N THR A 406 -26.56 -0.50 -13.44
CA THR A 406 -26.39 -1.95 -13.36
C THR A 406 -25.08 -2.39 -13.99
N LEU A 407 -24.53 -3.50 -13.49
CA LEU A 407 -23.37 -4.19 -14.06
C LEU A 407 -23.58 -4.47 -15.56
N LYS A 408 -22.58 -4.13 -16.39
CA LYS A 408 -22.57 -4.43 -17.82
C LYS A 408 -21.18 -4.85 -18.30
N PRO A 409 -21.08 -5.85 -19.21
CA PRO A 409 -19.82 -6.17 -19.88
C PRO A 409 -19.19 -4.91 -20.51
N GLY A 410 -17.86 -4.80 -20.42
CA GLY A 410 -17.12 -3.63 -20.87
C GLY A 410 -16.89 -2.54 -19.81
N VAL A 411 -17.60 -2.52 -18.69
CA VAL A 411 -17.27 -1.67 -17.52
C VAL A 411 -16.87 -2.58 -16.36
N PRO A 412 -15.65 -2.48 -15.81
CA PRO A 412 -15.25 -3.32 -14.69
C PRO A 412 -16.06 -3.00 -13.45
N LEU A 413 -16.37 -4.01 -12.65
CA LEU A 413 -16.93 -3.81 -11.31
C LEU A 413 -15.84 -3.89 -10.25
N LYS A 414 -16.05 -3.24 -9.11
CA LYS A 414 -15.11 -3.36 -7.99
C LYS A 414 -15.17 -4.78 -7.42
N PRO A 415 -14.01 -5.44 -7.24
CA PRO A 415 -13.99 -6.82 -6.82
C PRO A 415 -14.45 -7.00 -5.36
N MET A 416 -15.02 -8.17 -5.07
CA MET A 416 -15.25 -8.63 -3.70
C MET A 416 -13.90 -8.92 -3.01
N LEU A 417 -13.79 -8.55 -1.73
CA LEU A 417 -12.55 -8.65 -0.94
C LEU A 417 -12.69 -9.66 0.19
N ALA A 418 -11.59 -10.32 0.57
CA ALA A 418 -11.58 -11.29 1.65
C ALA A 418 -11.02 -10.73 2.97
N LYS A 419 -11.61 -11.18 4.09
CA LYS A 419 -11.12 -10.89 5.45
C LYS A 419 -9.95 -11.83 5.79
N PRO A 420 -8.80 -11.31 6.27
CA PRO A 420 -7.75 -12.17 6.79
C PRO A 420 -8.22 -12.93 8.02
N THR A 421 -7.88 -14.21 8.08
CA THR A 421 -8.26 -15.13 9.16
C THR A 421 -7.01 -15.81 9.70
N LYS A 422 -6.89 -15.88 11.04
CA LYS A 422 -5.65 -16.30 11.72
C LYS A 422 -5.62 -17.76 12.14
N SER A 423 -6.76 -18.45 12.10
CA SER A 423 -6.87 -19.87 12.44
C SER A 423 -8.00 -20.54 11.65
N ILE A 424 -7.92 -21.86 11.47
CA ILE A 424 -9.00 -22.66 10.87
C ILE A 424 -10.24 -22.63 11.79
N THR A 425 -10.06 -22.59 13.10
CA THR A 425 -11.18 -22.49 14.06
C THR A 425 -12.00 -21.21 13.85
N GLU A 426 -11.35 -20.06 13.60
CA GLU A 426 -12.05 -18.80 13.30
C GLU A 426 -12.90 -18.92 12.02
N VAL A 427 -12.49 -19.75 11.05
CA VAL A 427 -13.28 -20.04 9.84
C VAL A 427 -14.58 -20.75 10.23
N LEU A 428 -14.48 -21.82 11.03
CA LEU A 428 -15.63 -22.62 11.45
C LEU A 428 -16.61 -21.85 12.33
N ASP A 429 -16.10 -21.06 13.28
CA ASP A 429 -16.92 -20.19 14.13
C ASP A 429 -17.67 -19.15 13.29
N ARG A 430 -17.06 -18.69 12.20
CA ARG A 430 -17.64 -17.66 11.34
C ARG A 430 -18.71 -18.18 10.39
N PHE A 431 -18.57 -19.42 9.92
CA PHE A 431 -19.51 -20.10 9.02
C PHE A 431 -20.36 -21.16 9.74
N GLN A 432 -20.56 -21.00 11.05
CA GLN A 432 -21.29 -21.98 11.84
C GLN A 432 -22.72 -22.17 11.32
N GLY A 433 -23.06 -23.40 10.96
CA GLY A 433 -24.38 -23.74 10.40
C GLY A 433 -24.55 -23.43 8.90
N GLU A 434 -23.52 -22.91 8.23
CA GLU A 434 -23.55 -22.57 6.81
C GLU A 434 -22.61 -23.47 6.00
N GLU A 435 -22.99 -23.77 4.76
CA GLU A 435 -22.12 -24.49 3.83
C GLU A 435 -21.10 -23.54 3.21
N PHE A 436 -19.83 -23.95 3.19
CA PHE A 436 -18.75 -23.20 2.58
C PHE A 436 -17.82 -24.09 1.76
N THR A 437 -17.02 -23.44 0.91
CA THR A 437 -16.04 -24.05 0.03
C THR A 437 -14.66 -23.45 0.31
N CYS A 438 -13.64 -24.28 0.33
CA CYS A 438 -12.25 -23.88 0.34
C CYS A 438 -11.74 -23.94 -1.11
N GLU A 439 -11.10 -22.87 -1.57
CA GLU A 439 -10.47 -22.80 -2.89
C GLU A 439 -8.99 -22.49 -2.72
N TYR A 440 -8.16 -22.98 -3.64
CA TYR A 440 -6.77 -22.55 -3.70
C TYR A 440 -6.67 -21.03 -3.88
N LYS A 441 -5.85 -20.40 -3.04
CA LYS A 441 -5.50 -18.99 -3.16
C LYS A 441 -4.27 -18.85 -4.04
N TYR A 442 -4.49 -18.79 -5.34
CA TYR A 442 -3.43 -18.60 -6.33
C TYR A 442 -2.61 -17.32 -6.10
N ASP A 443 -1.31 -17.37 -6.43
CA ASP A 443 -0.37 -16.24 -6.37
C ASP A 443 -0.17 -15.64 -7.78
N GLY A 444 -1.09 -14.77 -8.19
CA GLY A 444 -1.11 -14.19 -9.53
C GLY A 444 -1.53 -12.73 -9.56
N GLU A 445 -2.03 -12.31 -10.72
CA GLU A 445 -2.70 -11.02 -10.90
C GLU A 445 -4.20 -11.30 -11.13
N ARG A 446 -5.06 -10.77 -10.25
CA ARG A 446 -6.52 -10.87 -10.44
C ARG A 446 -6.93 -10.23 -11.76
N ALA A 447 -7.65 -11.00 -12.57
CA ALA A 447 -8.09 -10.67 -13.92
C ALA A 447 -9.61 -10.82 -14.01
N GLN A 448 -10.31 -9.69 -14.14
CA GLN A 448 -11.73 -9.65 -14.42
C GLN A 448 -11.92 -9.65 -15.95
N VAL A 449 -12.39 -10.78 -16.49
CA VAL A 449 -12.45 -11.01 -17.94
C VAL A 449 -13.88 -10.74 -18.42
N HIS A 450 -14.03 -9.79 -19.34
CA HIS A 450 -15.31 -9.40 -19.92
C HIS A 450 -15.36 -9.84 -21.38
N LEU A 451 -16.37 -10.62 -21.74
CA LEU A 451 -16.76 -10.86 -23.14
C LEU A 451 -17.99 -9.99 -23.43
N LEU A 452 -17.89 -9.10 -24.41
CA LEU A 452 -18.97 -8.21 -24.82
C LEU A 452 -19.81 -8.88 -25.92
N ASP A 453 -21.05 -8.41 -26.11
CA ASP A 453 -21.95 -8.90 -27.18
C ASP A 453 -21.37 -8.67 -28.60
N SER A 454 -20.42 -7.75 -28.74
CA SER A 454 -19.65 -7.53 -29.97
C SER A 454 -18.63 -8.65 -30.27
N GLY A 455 -18.37 -9.54 -29.31
CA GLY A 455 -17.31 -10.54 -29.35
C GLY A 455 -15.92 -10.01 -28.99
N GLU A 456 -15.83 -8.73 -28.56
CA GLU A 456 -14.62 -8.13 -27.98
C GLU A 456 -14.39 -8.67 -26.56
N VAL A 457 -13.13 -8.92 -26.22
CA VAL A 457 -12.72 -9.35 -24.89
C VAL A 457 -11.87 -8.26 -24.24
N LYS A 458 -12.20 -7.92 -23.00
CA LYS A 458 -11.43 -7.00 -22.16
C LYS A 458 -11.02 -7.67 -20.87
N VAL A 459 -9.84 -7.31 -20.37
CA VAL A 459 -9.32 -7.83 -19.10
C VAL A 459 -9.00 -6.66 -18.19
N TYR A 460 -9.61 -6.63 -17.01
CA TYR A 460 -9.39 -5.58 -16.02
C TYR A 460 -8.66 -6.10 -14.79
N SER A 461 -7.78 -5.26 -14.23
CA SER A 461 -7.08 -5.55 -12.99
C SER A 461 -8.01 -5.44 -11.78
N ARG A 462 -7.53 -5.88 -10.62
CA ARG A 462 -8.18 -5.65 -9.31
C ARG A 462 -8.58 -4.19 -9.06
N ASN A 463 -7.79 -3.24 -9.55
CA ASN A 463 -8.02 -1.81 -9.35
C ASN A 463 -8.83 -1.17 -10.48
N SER A 464 -9.43 -2.00 -11.35
CA SER A 464 -10.17 -1.56 -12.53
C SER A 464 -9.29 -0.96 -13.63
N GLU A 465 -7.98 -1.24 -13.66
CA GLU A 465 -7.12 -0.81 -14.78
C GLU A 465 -7.30 -1.73 -15.98
N ASP A 466 -7.27 -1.20 -17.20
CA ASP A 466 -7.31 -2.00 -18.43
C ASP A 466 -5.97 -2.73 -18.66
N MET A 467 -6.02 -4.06 -18.60
CA MET A 467 -4.88 -4.97 -18.76
C MET A 467 -4.95 -5.74 -20.09
N SER A 468 -5.86 -5.39 -20.99
CA SER A 468 -6.10 -6.11 -22.24
C SER A 468 -4.82 -6.21 -23.09
N GLN A 469 -4.05 -5.13 -23.20
CA GLN A 469 -2.77 -5.11 -23.94
C GLN A 469 -1.67 -5.98 -23.32
N ARG A 470 -1.80 -6.35 -22.04
CA ARG A 470 -0.83 -7.22 -21.36
C ARG A 470 -1.07 -8.70 -21.66
N TYR A 471 -2.32 -9.06 -21.97
CA TYR A 471 -2.78 -10.44 -22.11
C TYR A 471 -3.46 -10.73 -23.46
N PRO A 472 -2.78 -10.51 -24.60
CA PRO A 472 -3.34 -10.85 -25.91
C PRO A 472 -3.62 -12.37 -26.04
N ASP A 473 -2.78 -13.20 -25.43
CA ASP A 473 -2.95 -14.66 -25.35
C ASP A 473 -4.23 -15.10 -24.62
N ILE A 474 -4.72 -14.31 -23.66
CA ILE A 474 -6.03 -14.54 -23.03
C ILE A 474 -7.16 -14.12 -23.98
N ILE A 475 -7.06 -12.92 -24.56
CA ILE A 475 -8.10 -12.33 -25.41
C ILE A 475 -8.48 -13.30 -26.54
N ASP A 476 -7.49 -13.92 -27.17
CA ASP A 476 -7.71 -14.87 -28.25
C ASP A 476 -8.19 -16.25 -27.75
N ALA A 477 -7.88 -16.60 -26.50
CA ALA A 477 -8.23 -17.89 -25.92
C ALA A 477 -9.65 -17.95 -25.33
N VAL A 478 -10.21 -16.83 -24.86
CA VAL A 478 -11.53 -16.82 -24.17
C VAL A 478 -12.64 -17.48 -24.98
N LYS A 479 -12.65 -17.29 -26.30
CA LYS A 479 -13.65 -17.91 -27.19
C LYS A 479 -13.54 -19.44 -27.23
N HIS A 480 -12.36 -20.00 -26.97
CA HIS A 480 -12.14 -21.45 -26.88
C HIS A 480 -12.56 -22.04 -25.53
N PHE A 481 -12.78 -21.21 -24.51
CA PHE A 481 -13.28 -21.68 -23.21
C PHE A 481 -14.78 -21.92 -23.24
N LEU A 482 -15.49 -21.27 -24.17
CA LEU A 482 -16.94 -21.41 -24.34
C LEU A 482 -17.28 -22.81 -24.87
N LYS A 483 -18.30 -23.42 -24.29
CA LYS A 483 -18.89 -24.64 -24.82
C LYS A 483 -19.61 -24.36 -26.15
N PRO A 484 -19.30 -25.10 -27.23
CA PRO A 484 -19.80 -24.80 -28.57
C PRO A 484 -21.32 -25.01 -28.73
N ASP A 485 -21.93 -25.82 -27.87
CA ASP A 485 -23.35 -26.15 -27.83
C ASP A 485 -24.20 -25.14 -27.03
N VAL A 486 -23.56 -24.18 -26.35
CA VAL A 486 -24.25 -23.19 -25.51
C VAL A 486 -24.12 -21.80 -26.12
N CYS A 487 -25.27 -21.15 -26.36
CA CYS A 487 -25.31 -19.78 -26.86
C CYS A 487 -24.87 -18.79 -25.77
N THR A 488 -23.61 -18.36 -25.84
CA THR A 488 -23.03 -17.35 -24.93
C THR A 488 -22.67 -16.11 -25.73
N THR A 489 -23.36 -15.00 -25.49
CA THR A 489 -23.13 -13.72 -26.19
C THR A 489 -22.20 -12.80 -25.40
N SER A 490 -22.34 -12.79 -24.07
CA SER A 490 -21.53 -11.97 -23.18
C SER A 490 -21.38 -12.61 -21.81
N LEU A 491 -20.28 -12.30 -21.12
CA LEU A 491 -20.05 -12.76 -19.75
C LEU A 491 -19.02 -11.89 -19.02
N ILE A 492 -18.99 -12.04 -17.69
CA ILE A 492 -17.95 -11.48 -16.83
C ILE A 492 -17.45 -12.56 -15.89
N LEU A 493 -16.16 -12.91 -15.99
CA LEU A 493 -15.49 -13.87 -15.10
C LEU A 493 -14.57 -13.13 -14.13
N ASP A 494 -14.47 -13.68 -12.93
CA ASP A 494 -13.47 -13.30 -11.94
C ASP A 494 -12.43 -14.43 -11.85
N CYS A 495 -11.20 -14.13 -12.26
CA CYS A 495 -10.14 -15.09 -12.41
C CYS A 495 -8.85 -14.61 -11.73
N GLU A 496 -7.94 -15.54 -11.46
CA GLU A 496 -6.54 -15.23 -11.21
C GLU A 496 -5.71 -15.60 -12.45
N ALA A 497 -4.95 -14.64 -13.00
CA ALA A 497 -3.96 -14.91 -14.03
C ALA A 497 -2.64 -15.31 -13.37
N VAL A 498 -2.20 -16.54 -13.59
CA VAL A 498 -1.04 -17.15 -12.92
C VAL A 498 0.00 -17.56 -13.95
N ALA A 499 1.29 -17.33 -13.69
CA ALA A 499 2.34 -17.81 -14.57
C ALA A 499 2.34 -19.34 -14.61
N TRP A 500 2.47 -19.91 -15.80
CA TRP A 500 2.30 -21.35 -16.03
C TRP A 500 3.42 -21.90 -16.91
N ASP A 501 4.04 -22.98 -16.46
CA ASP A 501 4.96 -23.78 -17.24
C ASP A 501 4.17 -24.79 -18.08
N ARG A 502 4.20 -24.63 -19.41
CA ARG A 502 3.47 -25.52 -20.33
C ARG A 502 4.15 -26.87 -20.55
N GLU A 503 5.43 -26.99 -20.26
CA GLU A 503 6.16 -28.26 -20.40
C GLU A 503 5.98 -29.10 -19.14
N ALA A 504 6.21 -28.50 -17.97
CA ALA A 504 6.07 -29.17 -16.69
C ALA A 504 4.62 -29.19 -16.17
N GLN A 505 3.69 -28.47 -16.82
CA GLN A 505 2.28 -28.33 -16.41
C GLN A 505 2.14 -27.92 -14.94
N LYS A 506 2.90 -26.89 -14.54
CA LYS A 506 2.93 -26.41 -13.16
C LYS A 506 2.80 -24.89 -13.05
N ILE A 507 2.31 -24.45 -11.89
CA ILE A 507 2.29 -23.04 -11.50
C ILE A 507 3.73 -22.54 -11.33
N LEU A 508 3.98 -21.33 -11.80
CA LEU A 508 5.24 -20.61 -11.56
C LEU A 508 5.02 -19.45 -10.58
N PRO A 509 6.03 -19.07 -9.79
CA PRO A 509 5.92 -17.98 -8.83
C PRO A 509 5.50 -16.65 -9.46
N PHE A 510 4.83 -15.80 -8.68
CA PHE A 510 4.42 -14.46 -9.10
C PHE A 510 5.57 -13.60 -9.64
N GLN A 511 6.80 -13.80 -9.14
CA GLN A 511 7.96 -13.09 -9.65
C GLN A 511 8.16 -13.31 -11.15
N VAL A 512 7.92 -14.52 -11.65
CA VAL A 512 7.99 -14.85 -13.07
C VAL A 512 6.92 -14.06 -13.84
N LEU A 513 5.67 -14.07 -13.33
CA LEU A 513 4.57 -13.28 -13.91
C LEU A 513 4.90 -11.78 -13.98
N SER A 514 5.55 -11.24 -12.95
CA SER A 514 5.91 -9.83 -12.85
C SER A 514 6.93 -9.38 -13.92
N THR A 515 7.70 -10.31 -14.49
CA THR A 515 8.64 -10.02 -15.59
C THR A 515 7.93 -9.83 -16.93
N ARG A 516 6.65 -10.22 -17.03
CA ARG A 516 5.87 -10.06 -18.25
C ARG A 516 5.69 -8.58 -18.59
N LYS A 517 5.96 -8.22 -19.85
CA LYS A 517 5.84 -6.84 -20.36
C LYS A 517 4.41 -6.32 -20.15
N ARG A 518 4.26 -5.05 -19.75
CA ARG A 518 2.96 -4.45 -19.41
C ARG A 518 2.18 -3.85 -20.59
N LYS A 519 2.89 -3.36 -21.62
CA LYS A 519 2.31 -2.64 -22.76
C LYS A 519 2.94 -3.13 -24.06
N ASP A 520 2.21 -2.98 -25.17
CA ASP A 520 2.65 -3.37 -26.52
C ASP A 520 3.18 -4.82 -26.55
N VAL A 521 2.40 -5.75 -26.00
CA VAL A 521 2.73 -7.18 -25.99
C VAL A 521 2.14 -7.80 -27.23
N GLU A 522 2.99 -8.35 -28.09
CA GLU A 522 2.58 -9.19 -29.21
C GLU A 522 2.63 -10.65 -28.78
N GLU A 523 1.70 -11.48 -29.25
CA GLU A 523 1.59 -12.89 -28.83
C GLU A 523 2.91 -13.67 -29.06
N ARG A 524 3.57 -13.42 -30.20
CA ARG A 524 4.85 -14.04 -30.58
C ARG A 524 6.02 -13.72 -29.64
N ASP A 525 5.93 -12.63 -28.88
CA ASP A 525 6.99 -12.15 -27.99
C ASP A 525 6.77 -12.61 -26.53
N ILE A 526 5.70 -13.38 -26.27
CA ILE A 526 5.37 -13.89 -24.94
C ILE A 526 6.31 -15.03 -24.56
N LYS A 527 7.16 -14.76 -23.57
CA LYS A 527 8.03 -15.77 -22.93
C LYS A 527 7.43 -16.40 -21.68
N VAL A 528 6.57 -15.66 -20.98
CA VAL A 528 5.91 -16.10 -19.76
C VAL A 528 4.46 -16.40 -20.08
N HIS A 529 4.15 -17.68 -20.23
CA HIS A 529 2.79 -18.15 -20.42
C HIS A 529 2.00 -18.05 -19.12
N ILE A 530 0.69 -17.92 -19.26
CA ILE A 530 -0.23 -17.83 -18.14
C ILE A 530 -1.38 -18.81 -18.29
N CYS A 531 -1.94 -19.22 -17.16
CA CYS A 531 -3.18 -19.95 -17.04
C CYS A 531 -4.17 -19.08 -16.22
N LEU A 532 -5.41 -19.00 -16.68
CA LEU A 532 -6.50 -18.38 -15.93
C LEU A 532 -7.15 -19.41 -15.01
N PHE A 533 -7.21 -19.11 -13.72
CA PHE A 533 -7.96 -19.87 -12.73
C PHE A 533 -9.25 -19.11 -12.40
N ALA A 534 -10.36 -19.50 -13.00
CA ALA A 534 -11.67 -18.89 -12.77
C ALA A 534 -12.28 -19.37 -11.46
N PHE A 535 -12.73 -18.42 -10.65
CA PHE A 535 -13.31 -18.69 -9.34
C PHE A 535 -14.69 -18.08 -9.11
N ASP A 536 -15.18 -17.25 -10.04
CA ASP A 536 -16.55 -16.71 -10.00
C ASP A 536 -17.03 -16.24 -11.38
N MET A 537 -18.35 -16.12 -11.55
CA MET A 537 -19.00 -15.55 -12.72
C MET A 537 -20.06 -14.53 -12.30
N LEU A 538 -19.95 -13.32 -12.84
CA LEU A 538 -20.63 -12.13 -12.32
C LEU A 538 -21.76 -11.65 -13.24
N CYS A 539 -21.68 -12.01 -14.52
CA CYS A 539 -22.71 -11.74 -15.52
C CYS A 539 -22.67 -12.80 -16.61
N LEU A 540 -23.84 -13.17 -17.15
CA LEU A 540 -23.98 -14.07 -18.28
C LEU A 540 -25.12 -13.57 -19.18
N ASN A 541 -24.85 -13.43 -20.48
CA ASN A 541 -25.79 -13.00 -21.52
C ASN A 541 -26.59 -11.73 -21.12
N GLY A 542 -25.91 -10.77 -20.51
CA GLY A 542 -26.49 -9.52 -20.02
C GLY A 542 -27.24 -9.61 -18.69
N GLU A 543 -27.44 -10.80 -18.11
CA GLU A 543 -28.03 -10.96 -16.76
C GLU A 543 -26.94 -10.80 -15.68
N PRO A 544 -27.07 -9.84 -14.75
CA PRO A 544 -26.20 -9.75 -13.58
C PRO A 544 -26.46 -10.89 -12.60
N LEU A 545 -25.41 -11.58 -12.17
CA LEU A 545 -25.49 -12.76 -11.29
C LEU A 545 -25.12 -12.47 -9.84
N ILE A 546 -24.68 -11.25 -9.53
CA ILE A 546 -24.11 -10.87 -8.22
C ILE A 546 -25.06 -11.11 -7.03
N MET A 547 -26.37 -11.14 -7.26
CA MET A 547 -27.38 -11.41 -6.22
C MET A 547 -27.69 -12.91 -6.03
N LYS A 548 -27.24 -13.79 -6.94
CA LYS A 548 -27.39 -15.24 -6.82
C LYS A 548 -26.34 -15.80 -5.85
N SER A 549 -26.60 -16.96 -5.26
CA SER A 549 -25.65 -17.66 -4.40
C SER A 549 -24.38 -18.07 -5.14
N LEU A 550 -23.25 -18.26 -4.44
CA LEU A 550 -22.01 -18.71 -5.07
C LEU A 550 -22.19 -20.07 -5.75
N ALA A 551 -22.98 -20.98 -5.17
CA ALA A 551 -23.30 -22.26 -5.77
C ALA A 551 -23.99 -22.11 -7.14
N GLU A 552 -24.99 -21.23 -7.24
CA GLU A 552 -25.68 -20.95 -8.51
C GLU A 552 -24.73 -20.31 -9.54
N ARG A 553 -23.92 -19.33 -9.13
CA ARG A 553 -22.96 -18.65 -10.02
C ARG A 553 -21.94 -19.64 -10.58
N ARG A 554 -21.42 -20.53 -9.73
CA ARG A 554 -20.47 -21.59 -10.13
C ARG A 554 -21.12 -22.61 -11.07
N GLY A 555 -22.33 -23.07 -10.76
CA GLY A 555 -23.07 -23.98 -11.63
C GLY A 555 -23.34 -23.39 -13.01
N LEU A 556 -23.70 -22.10 -13.08
CA LEU A 556 -23.86 -21.39 -14.35
C LEU A 556 -22.52 -21.31 -15.10
N MET A 557 -21.42 -20.97 -14.42
CA MET A 557 -20.08 -20.88 -15.02
C MET A 557 -19.66 -22.21 -15.64
N GLU A 558 -19.82 -23.31 -14.89
CA GLU A 558 -19.50 -24.66 -15.35
C GLU A 558 -20.43 -25.14 -16.46
N SER A 559 -21.66 -24.64 -16.54
CA SER A 559 -22.59 -25.01 -17.61
C SER A 559 -22.21 -24.42 -18.97
N VAL A 560 -21.53 -23.27 -19.01
CA VAL A 560 -21.17 -22.55 -20.25
C VAL A 560 -19.69 -22.62 -20.63
N LEU A 561 -18.80 -22.96 -19.68
CA LEU A 561 -17.35 -23.04 -19.90
C LEU A 561 -16.81 -24.47 -19.81
N SER A 562 -15.67 -24.69 -20.44
CA SER A 562 -14.87 -25.92 -20.37
C SER A 562 -13.40 -25.58 -20.10
N PRO A 563 -12.72 -26.27 -19.15
CA PRO A 563 -11.28 -26.14 -18.94
C PRO A 563 -10.48 -26.40 -20.23
N VAL A 564 -9.42 -25.62 -20.43
CA VAL A 564 -8.45 -25.78 -21.51
C VAL A 564 -7.07 -25.88 -20.89
N GLU A 565 -6.43 -27.04 -21.07
CA GLU A 565 -5.13 -27.35 -20.46
C GLU A 565 -4.09 -26.25 -20.70
N GLY A 566 -3.42 -25.83 -19.61
CA GLY A 566 -2.41 -24.77 -19.61
C GLY A 566 -2.88 -23.37 -20.01
N LYS A 567 -4.20 -23.12 -20.15
CA LYS A 567 -4.77 -21.81 -20.49
C LYS A 567 -5.91 -21.39 -19.57
N PHE A 568 -6.82 -22.29 -19.24
CA PHE A 568 -8.01 -22.02 -18.44
C PHE A 568 -8.40 -23.22 -17.58
N GLN A 569 -8.55 -22.99 -16.29
CA GLN A 569 -9.01 -23.98 -15.32
C GLN A 569 -9.98 -23.33 -14.34
N TYR A 570 -10.83 -24.14 -13.71
CA TYR A 570 -11.54 -23.69 -12.51
C TYR A 570 -10.58 -23.68 -11.32
N ALA A 571 -10.84 -22.81 -10.35
CA ALA A 571 -10.14 -22.87 -9.08
C ALA A 571 -10.31 -24.26 -8.44
N THR A 572 -9.22 -24.83 -7.93
CA THR A 572 -9.25 -26.10 -7.23
C THR A 572 -10.01 -25.91 -5.92
N THR A 573 -11.10 -26.67 -5.72
CA THR A 573 -12.02 -26.48 -4.60
C THR A 573 -12.19 -27.74 -3.75
N MET A 574 -12.56 -27.57 -2.49
CA MET A 574 -12.99 -28.62 -1.57
C MET A 574 -14.11 -28.10 -0.68
N ASN A 575 -15.22 -28.84 -0.56
CA ASN A 575 -16.31 -28.50 0.34
C ASN A 575 -16.22 -29.43 1.55
N THR A 576 -15.84 -28.89 2.71
CA THR A 576 -15.70 -29.65 3.95
C THR A 576 -15.85 -28.73 5.15
N SER A 577 -16.29 -29.30 6.27
CA SER A 577 -16.34 -28.66 7.59
C SER A 577 -15.35 -29.27 8.59
N SER A 578 -14.51 -30.24 8.19
CA SER A 578 -13.49 -30.85 9.05
C SER A 578 -12.23 -29.98 9.11
N ILE A 579 -11.73 -29.73 10.31
CA ILE A 579 -10.49 -28.97 10.54
C ILE A 579 -9.30 -29.70 9.90
N GLU A 580 -9.25 -31.03 10.05
CA GLU A 580 -8.17 -31.87 9.57
C GLU A 580 -8.12 -31.87 8.04
N GLU A 581 -9.27 -31.98 7.38
CA GLU A 581 -9.34 -31.91 5.92
C GLU A 581 -8.96 -30.53 5.38
N ILE A 582 -9.39 -29.44 6.04
CA ILE A 582 -9.00 -28.07 5.68
C ILE A 582 -7.49 -27.89 5.84
N GLN A 583 -6.89 -28.41 6.90
CA GLN A 583 -5.45 -28.32 7.13
C GLN A 583 -4.67 -29.08 6.04
N VAL A 584 -5.07 -30.31 5.72
CA VAL A 584 -4.46 -31.08 4.62
C VAL A 584 -4.61 -30.35 3.29
N PHE A 585 -5.77 -29.74 3.02
CA PHE A 585 -6.00 -28.98 1.80
C PHE A 585 -5.17 -27.69 1.75
N LEU A 586 -4.97 -27.03 2.89
CA LEU A 586 -4.10 -25.87 3.02
C LEU A 586 -2.66 -26.23 2.71
N ASP A 587 -2.14 -27.31 3.31
CA ASP A 587 -0.77 -27.77 3.07
C ASP A 587 -0.56 -28.17 1.61
N LYS A 588 -1.55 -28.83 1.00
CA LYS A 588 -1.55 -29.17 -0.43
C LYS A 588 -1.55 -27.94 -1.33
N SER A 589 -2.29 -26.88 -0.97
CA SER A 589 -2.31 -25.61 -1.72
C SER A 589 -0.93 -24.94 -1.72
N VAL A 590 -0.26 -24.90 -0.57
CA VAL A 590 1.08 -24.32 -0.44
C VAL A 590 2.11 -25.15 -1.22
N SER A 591 1.99 -26.48 -1.15
CA SER A 591 2.85 -27.41 -1.92
C SER A 591 2.60 -27.34 -3.43
N SER A 592 1.50 -26.71 -3.85
CA SER A 592 1.15 -26.45 -5.25
C SER A 592 1.45 -25.00 -5.65
N ALA A 593 2.40 -24.34 -4.98
CA ALA A 593 2.82 -22.96 -5.23
C ALA A 593 1.69 -21.91 -5.10
N CYS A 594 0.68 -22.16 -4.26
CA CYS A 594 -0.37 -21.19 -3.91
C CYS A 594 -0.10 -20.53 -2.55
N GLU A 595 -0.66 -19.35 -2.30
CA GLU A 595 -0.46 -18.61 -1.04
C GLU A 595 -1.18 -19.24 0.18
N GLY A 596 -2.15 -20.12 -0.07
CA GLY A 596 -3.03 -20.70 0.95
C GLY A 596 -4.43 -20.97 0.41
N LEU A 597 -5.46 -20.71 1.23
CA LEU A 597 -6.86 -20.95 0.89
C LEU A 597 -7.71 -19.67 0.90
N MET A 598 -8.68 -19.62 0.00
CA MET A 598 -9.85 -18.76 0.10
C MET A 598 -11.01 -19.60 0.63
N VAL A 599 -11.69 -19.15 1.68
CA VAL A 599 -12.88 -19.83 2.20
C VAL A 599 -14.10 -18.98 1.89
N LYS A 600 -15.08 -19.55 1.19
CA LYS A 600 -16.24 -18.82 0.69
C LYS A 600 -17.54 -19.50 1.08
N MET A 601 -18.52 -18.74 1.56
CA MET A 601 -19.87 -19.24 1.77
C MET A 601 -20.50 -19.65 0.41
N LEU A 602 -21.05 -20.86 0.34
CA LEU A 602 -21.63 -21.42 -0.89
C LEU A 602 -23.08 -20.99 -1.09
N ASN A 603 -23.86 -21.13 -0.02
CA ASN A 603 -25.31 -20.96 0.02
C ASN A 603 -25.71 -19.93 1.09
N GLY A 604 -26.99 -19.57 1.16
CA GLY A 604 -27.52 -18.63 2.15
C GLY A 604 -27.66 -17.20 1.62
N SER A 605 -28.37 -16.36 2.38
CA SER A 605 -28.72 -14.98 1.99
C SER A 605 -27.50 -14.06 1.82
N GLU A 606 -26.38 -14.38 2.48
CA GLU A 606 -25.14 -13.61 2.41
C GLU A 606 -24.14 -14.17 1.37
N SER A 607 -24.44 -15.27 0.66
CA SER A 607 -23.52 -15.87 -0.34
C SER A 607 -23.43 -15.12 -1.68
N GLY A 608 -24.18 -14.03 -1.82
CA GLY A 608 -24.08 -13.10 -2.95
C GLY A 608 -22.69 -12.50 -3.10
N TYR A 609 -22.39 -12.02 -4.32
CA TYR A 609 -21.17 -11.28 -4.58
C TYR A 609 -21.35 -9.84 -4.09
N GLU A 610 -20.49 -9.39 -3.18
CA GLU A 610 -20.55 -8.06 -2.58
C GLU A 610 -19.36 -7.19 -3.00
N PRO A 611 -19.49 -6.39 -4.08
CA PRO A 611 -18.43 -5.51 -4.58
C PRO A 611 -17.86 -4.58 -3.50
N SER A 612 -16.53 -4.41 -3.49
CA SER A 612 -15.79 -3.55 -2.54
C SER A 612 -15.95 -3.86 -1.03
N LYS A 613 -16.78 -4.84 -0.64
CA LYS A 613 -16.94 -5.21 0.76
C LYS A 613 -15.90 -6.25 1.15
N ARG A 614 -15.39 -6.11 2.37
CA ARG A 614 -14.65 -7.16 3.08
C ARG A 614 -15.64 -7.82 4.05
N SER A 615 -16.51 -8.65 3.49
CA SER A 615 -17.65 -9.21 4.22
C SER A 615 -17.27 -10.42 5.07
N ARG A 616 -18.28 -11.09 5.65
CA ARG A 616 -18.09 -12.38 6.33
C ARG A 616 -17.93 -13.55 5.37
N ASN A 617 -18.27 -13.34 4.11
CA ASN A 617 -18.58 -14.42 3.19
C ASN A 617 -17.31 -14.97 2.55
N TRP A 618 -16.27 -14.14 2.39
CA TRP A 618 -14.96 -14.54 1.89
C TRP A 618 -13.87 -14.32 2.92
N LEU A 619 -13.20 -15.39 3.31
CA LEU A 619 -12.03 -15.39 4.18
C LEU A 619 -10.78 -15.79 3.38
N LYS A 620 -9.63 -15.30 3.83
CA LYS A 620 -8.34 -15.75 3.30
C LYS A 620 -7.52 -16.32 4.46
N LEU A 621 -7.18 -17.59 4.33
CA LEU A 621 -6.33 -18.33 5.25
C LEU A 621 -4.98 -18.52 4.57
N LYS A 622 -3.93 -17.89 5.12
CA LYS A 622 -2.58 -18.01 4.61
C LYS A 622 -1.69 -18.68 5.65
N LYS A 623 -0.64 -19.36 5.20
CA LYS A 623 0.32 -20.01 6.10
C LYS A 623 0.96 -19.00 7.05
N ASP A 624 1.35 -17.81 6.57
CA ASP A 624 1.97 -16.73 7.35
C ASP A 624 1.04 -16.07 8.39
N TYR A 625 -0.25 -16.38 8.38
CA TYR A 625 -1.22 -15.87 9.36
C TYR A 625 -1.48 -16.83 10.52
N LEU A 626 -1.06 -18.08 10.38
CA LEU A 626 -1.18 -19.07 11.44
C LEU A 626 -0.13 -18.76 12.51
N ALA A 627 -0.58 -18.46 13.73
CA ALA A 627 0.31 -18.12 14.83
C ALA A 627 1.33 -19.25 15.08
N GLY A 628 2.62 -18.90 15.11
CA GLY A 628 3.71 -19.87 15.28
C GLY A 628 4.09 -20.65 14.02
N VAL A 629 3.47 -20.36 12.87
CA VAL A 629 3.76 -20.99 11.58
C VAL A 629 4.14 -19.90 10.59
N GLY A 630 5.43 -19.77 10.30
CA GLY A 630 5.97 -18.76 9.41
C GLY A 630 7.38 -18.37 9.84
N ASP A 631 8.25 -18.20 8.87
CA ASP A 631 9.63 -17.86 9.11
C ASP A 631 9.73 -16.35 9.44
N SER A 632 10.04 -16.01 10.69
CA SER A 632 10.45 -14.66 11.07
C SER A 632 11.97 -14.53 11.03
N LEU A 633 12.44 -13.32 10.72
CA LEU A 633 13.86 -13.00 10.64
C LEU A 633 14.17 -11.90 11.67
N ASP A 634 15.31 -12.03 12.33
CA ASP A 634 15.85 -10.99 13.19
C ASP A 634 16.84 -10.16 12.38
N LEU A 635 16.53 -8.89 12.10
CA LEU A 635 17.30 -8.07 11.16
C LEU A 635 17.80 -6.78 11.80
N VAL A 636 19.01 -6.37 11.44
CA VAL A 636 19.68 -5.19 12.00
C VAL A 636 19.23 -3.93 11.29
N VAL A 637 18.90 -2.89 12.06
CA VAL A 637 18.58 -1.57 11.52
C VAL A 637 19.87 -0.82 11.21
N VAL A 638 20.12 -0.53 9.94
CA VAL A 638 21.36 0.15 9.48
C VAL A 638 21.12 1.56 8.94
N GLY A 639 19.86 1.93 8.68
CA GLY A 639 19.51 3.28 8.23
C GLY A 639 18.01 3.56 8.22
N ALA A 640 17.64 4.79 7.89
CA ALA A 640 16.25 5.24 7.76
C ALA A 640 16.02 6.14 6.55
N TYR A 641 14.76 6.21 6.16
CA TYR A 641 14.25 7.13 5.14
C TYR A 641 13.36 8.17 5.82
N ILE A 642 13.53 9.44 5.47
CA ILE A 642 12.76 10.54 6.05
C ILE A 642 11.30 10.38 5.64
N GLY A 643 10.40 10.56 6.61
CA GLY A 643 8.98 10.45 6.39
C GLY A 643 8.47 11.59 5.50
N LYS A 644 7.53 11.25 4.61
CA LYS A 644 6.79 12.20 3.78
C LYS A 644 5.33 12.24 4.24
N GLY A 645 4.67 13.39 4.10
CA GLY A 645 3.25 13.54 4.44
C GLY A 645 2.99 13.42 5.94
N LYS A 646 2.15 12.48 6.38
CA LYS A 646 1.82 12.29 7.81
C LYS A 646 3.03 11.95 8.69
N ARG A 647 4.11 11.41 8.10
CA ARG A 647 5.34 11.03 8.82
C ARG A 647 6.45 12.10 8.73
N THR A 648 6.15 13.30 8.22
CA THR A 648 7.13 14.40 8.13
C THR A 648 7.63 14.75 9.53
N GLY A 649 8.94 14.96 9.67
CA GLY A 649 9.59 15.18 10.97
C GLY A 649 9.94 13.89 11.74
N SER A 650 9.72 12.71 11.18
CA SER A 650 10.15 11.41 11.72
C SER A 650 10.67 10.50 10.60
N TYR A 651 11.01 9.25 10.93
CA TYR A 651 11.41 8.24 9.95
C TYR A 651 10.18 7.55 9.33
N GLY A 652 10.09 7.59 8.00
CA GLY A 652 9.01 6.97 7.23
C GLY A 652 9.20 5.47 6.98
N GLY A 653 10.44 5.00 7.09
CA GLY A 653 10.80 3.59 6.98
C GLY A 653 12.28 3.37 7.30
N PHE A 654 12.68 2.11 7.42
CA PHE A 654 13.99 1.68 7.87
C PHE A 654 14.64 0.75 6.85
N LEU A 655 15.97 0.81 6.73
CA LEU A 655 16.78 -0.12 5.95
C LEU A 655 17.31 -1.20 6.90
N LEU A 656 17.03 -2.45 6.56
CA LEU A 656 17.39 -3.61 7.38
C LEU A 656 18.44 -4.47 6.69
N ALA A 657 19.27 -5.14 7.49
CA ALA A 657 20.36 -5.99 7.04
C ALA A 657 20.42 -7.33 7.80
N THR A 658 20.92 -8.37 7.12
CA THR A 658 21.40 -9.62 7.74
C THR A 658 22.83 -9.44 8.21
N TYR A 659 23.30 -10.34 9.08
CA TYR A 659 24.71 -10.38 9.50
C TYR A 659 25.45 -11.52 8.80
N ASN A 660 26.57 -11.23 8.13
CA ASN A 660 27.42 -12.26 7.54
C ASN A 660 28.56 -12.58 8.52
N PRO A 661 28.56 -13.74 9.20
CA PRO A 661 29.58 -14.08 10.19
C PRO A 661 30.96 -14.31 9.56
N ASP A 662 31.03 -14.74 8.29
CA ASP A 662 32.30 -15.02 7.61
C ASP A 662 33.06 -13.75 7.24
N THR A 663 32.34 -12.70 6.83
CA THR A 663 32.94 -11.40 6.47
C THR A 663 32.83 -10.36 7.59
N SER A 664 32.04 -10.63 8.63
CA SER A 664 31.66 -9.67 9.69
C SER A 664 30.99 -8.42 9.12
N GLU A 665 30.19 -8.58 8.06
CA GLU A 665 29.52 -7.49 7.36
C GLU A 665 28.00 -7.52 7.55
N TYR A 666 27.36 -6.35 7.48
CA TYR A 666 25.91 -6.23 7.46
C TYR A 666 25.42 -6.06 6.02
N GLU A 667 24.72 -7.07 5.51
CA GLU A 667 24.25 -7.11 4.14
C GLU A 667 22.78 -6.68 4.05
N THR A 668 22.52 -5.59 3.34
CA THR A 668 21.15 -5.04 3.23
C THR A 668 20.20 -6.06 2.59
N THR A 669 19.00 -6.22 3.17
CA THR A 669 17.99 -7.18 2.69
C THR A 669 16.66 -6.54 2.31
N CYS A 670 16.18 -5.55 3.07
CA CYS A 670 14.88 -4.94 2.77
C CYS A 670 14.73 -3.52 3.34
N LYS A 671 13.76 -2.80 2.78
CA LYS A 671 13.19 -1.58 3.35
C LYS A 671 11.85 -1.92 4.00
N ILE A 672 11.64 -1.47 5.23
CA ILE A 672 10.40 -1.68 5.97
C ILE A 672 9.74 -0.36 6.34
N GLY A 673 8.42 -0.27 6.22
CA GLY A 673 7.63 0.91 6.59
C GLY A 673 6.29 0.57 7.26
N THR A 674 6.06 -0.71 7.55
CA THR A 674 4.80 -1.27 8.04
C THR A 674 5.04 -2.19 9.24
N GLY A 675 4.04 -2.29 10.13
CA GLY A 675 4.17 -3.03 11.40
C GLY A 675 4.46 -2.14 12.61
N PHE A 676 4.38 -0.82 12.45
CA PHE A 676 4.61 0.16 13.52
C PHE A 676 3.30 0.89 13.84
N SER A 677 3.00 1.04 15.13
CA SER A 677 2.08 2.08 15.60
C SER A 677 2.73 3.47 15.50
N ASP A 678 1.95 4.54 15.64
CA ASP A 678 2.51 5.90 15.63
C ASP A 678 3.38 6.13 16.89
N GLU A 679 3.03 5.49 18.00
CA GLU A 679 3.83 5.45 19.23
C GLU A 679 5.17 4.74 19.01
N ASP A 680 5.18 3.59 18.32
CA ASP A 680 6.42 2.86 17.99
C ASP A 680 7.36 3.73 17.15
N LEU A 681 6.82 4.45 16.15
CA LEU A 681 7.63 5.33 15.30
C LEU A 681 8.26 6.47 16.09
N ALA A 682 7.52 7.06 17.04
CA ALA A 682 8.04 8.10 17.91
C ALA A 682 9.14 7.56 18.84
N ALA A 683 8.92 6.39 19.45
CA ALA A 683 9.90 5.73 20.32
C ALA A 683 11.17 5.34 19.54
N LEU A 684 11.02 4.77 18.35
CA LEU A 684 12.14 4.41 17.48
C LEU A 684 12.93 5.63 17.01
N TYR A 685 12.26 6.75 16.72
CA TYR A 685 12.95 8.00 16.39
C TYR A 685 13.86 8.44 17.55
N LEU A 686 13.34 8.47 18.78
CA LEU A 686 14.13 8.83 19.96
C LEU A 686 15.27 7.85 20.25
N LYS A 687 15.07 6.55 20.00
CA LYS A 687 16.08 5.50 20.20
C LYS A 687 17.21 5.56 19.16
N LEU A 688 16.90 5.83 17.90
CA LEU A 688 17.85 5.76 16.78
C LEU A 688 18.48 7.10 16.40
N PHE A 689 17.83 8.23 16.70
CA PHE A 689 18.41 9.55 16.43
C PHE A 689 19.80 9.76 17.06
N PRO A 690 20.09 9.31 18.31
CA PRO A 690 21.42 9.40 18.89
C PRO A 690 22.49 8.54 18.20
N THR A 691 22.09 7.56 17.39
CA THR A 691 23.01 6.62 16.72
C THR A 691 23.30 7.01 15.27
N VAL A 692 22.87 8.20 14.83
CA VAL A 692 23.06 8.70 13.46
C VAL A 692 24.54 8.87 13.15
N ILE A 693 24.94 8.35 11.99
CA ILE A 693 26.30 8.50 11.43
C ILE A 693 26.26 9.21 10.09
N SER A 694 27.32 9.98 9.80
CA SER A 694 27.39 10.82 8.60
C SER A 694 27.66 10.03 7.32
N GLN A 695 28.29 8.86 7.43
CA GLN A 695 28.63 7.97 6.32
C GLN A 695 28.42 6.51 6.75
N PRO A 696 28.07 5.62 5.80
CA PRO A 696 27.97 4.20 6.10
C PRO A 696 29.32 3.65 6.55
N LYS A 697 29.29 2.67 7.45
CA LYS A 697 30.48 1.93 7.85
C LYS A 697 31.01 1.11 6.68
N SER A 698 32.32 0.83 6.67
CA SER A 698 32.95 0.04 5.60
C SER A 698 32.40 -1.38 5.51
N TYR A 699 31.93 -1.92 6.63
CA TYR A 699 31.33 -3.25 6.74
C TYR A 699 29.81 -3.26 6.46
N TYR A 700 29.25 -2.19 5.87
CA TYR A 700 27.87 -2.18 5.37
C TYR A 700 27.86 -2.48 3.87
N VAL A 701 27.17 -3.55 3.48
CA VAL A 701 27.09 -3.99 2.09
C VAL A 701 25.73 -3.61 1.51
N TYR A 702 25.75 -2.63 0.62
CA TYR A 702 24.57 -2.09 -0.06
C TYR A 702 24.88 -1.74 -1.52
N ASP A 703 23.84 -1.53 -2.34
CA ASP A 703 24.03 -1.12 -3.73
C ASP A 703 24.42 0.36 -3.83
N THR A 704 25.67 0.61 -4.21
CA THR A 704 26.23 1.96 -4.41
C THR A 704 25.88 2.57 -5.78
N THR A 705 25.38 1.75 -6.72
CA THR A 705 25.03 2.20 -8.08
C THR A 705 23.60 2.70 -8.17
N ASN A 706 22.75 2.31 -7.22
CA ASN A 706 21.34 2.65 -7.20
C ASN A 706 21.04 3.64 -6.07
N GLY A 707 20.72 4.88 -6.43
CA GLY A 707 20.38 5.92 -5.46
C GLY A 707 19.18 5.59 -4.57
N ASN A 708 18.30 4.67 -4.96
CA ASN A 708 17.16 4.23 -4.14
C ASN A 708 17.54 3.21 -3.06
N ALA A 709 18.70 2.56 -3.17
CA ALA A 709 19.21 1.63 -2.16
C ALA A 709 19.76 2.37 -0.93
N LYS A 710 20.26 3.59 -1.15
CA LYS A 710 20.83 4.44 -0.11
C LYS A 710 19.72 5.02 0.78
N PRO A 711 19.83 4.92 2.11
CA PRO A 711 18.94 5.59 3.04
C PRO A 711 19.26 7.10 3.11
N ASP A 712 18.31 7.89 3.61
CA ASP A 712 18.52 9.31 3.87
C ASP A 712 19.43 9.52 5.10
N VAL A 713 19.32 8.61 6.07
CA VAL A 713 20.05 8.63 7.34
C VAL A 713 20.68 7.26 7.58
N TRP A 714 21.94 7.24 8.01
CA TRP A 714 22.65 6.02 8.42
C TRP A 714 22.70 5.93 9.95
N PHE A 715 22.68 4.72 10.49
CA PHE A 715 22.80 4.46 11.92
C PHE A 715 23.99 3.56 12.24
N GLU A 716 24.53 3.68 13.46
CA GLU A 716 25.29 2.60 14.08
C GLU A 716 24.40 1.35 14.24
N PRO A 717 24.93 0.13 14.07
CA PRO A 717 24.15 -1.09 14.18
C PRO A 717 23.93 -1.38 15.67
N THR A 718 22.81 -0.92 16.22
CA THR A 718 22.51 -1.04 17.66
C THR A 718 21.16 -1.69 17.94
N THR A 719 20.35 -1.98 16.93
CA THR A 719 18.96 -2.40 17.12
C THR A 719 18.58 -3.48 16.13
N VAL A 720 17.91 -4.52 16.63
CA VAL A 720 17.44 -5.67 15.86
C VAL A 720 15.92 -5.69 15.88
N PHE A 721 15.30 -5.90 14.72
CA PHE A 721 13.87 -6.07 14.56
C PHE A 721 13.53 -7.52 14.25
N GLU A 722 12.52 -8.06 14.92
CA GLU A 722 11.87 -9.29 14.47
C GLU A 722 10.89 -8.94 13.35
N VAL A 723 11.10 -9.53 12.18
CA VAL A 723 10.38 -9.21 10.94
C VAL A 723 9.74 -10.48 10.39
N LEU A 724 8.44 -10.42 10.20
CA LEU A 724 7.69 -11.47 9.51
C LEU A 724 7.58 -11.15 8.02
N THR A 725 7.77 -12.15 7.18
CA THR A 725 7.64 -12.05 5.72
C THR A 725 6.66 -13.10 5.20
N ALA A 726 6.03 -12.84 4.05
CA ALA A 726 5.23 -13.84 3.37
C ALA A 726 6.11 -14.83 2.60
N ASP A 727 7.07 -14.30 1.83
CA ASP A 727 8.01 -15.05 1.01
C ASP A 727 9.37 -14.34 0.97
N LEU A 728 10.40 -15.04 0.51
CA LEU A 728 11.68 -14.51 0.08
C LEU A 728 11.74 -14.38 -1.45
N SER A 729 12.56 -13.46 -1.92
CA SER A 729 12.65 -13.06 -3.33
C SER A 729 14.07 -12.66 -3.73
N LEU A 730 14.49 -12.99 -4.96
CA LEU A 730 15.71 -12.43 -5.52
C LEU A 730 15.53 -10.94 -5.80
N SER A 731 16.47 -10.14 -5.32
CA SER A 731 16.49 -8.68 -5.40
C SER A 731 17.60 -8.19 -6.31
N PRO A 732 17.32 -7.21 -7.19
CA PRO A 732 18.36 -6.53 -7.96
C PRO A 732 19.08 -5.43 -7.16
N ILE A 733 18.56 -5.05 -5.98
CA ILE A 733 19.02 -3.87 -5.21
C ILE A 733 19.71 -4.28 -3.90
N TYR A 734 19.17 -5.29 -3.23
CA TYR A 734 19.65 -5.72 -1.92
C TYR A 734 20.81 -6.72 -2.08
N LYS A 735 21.60 -6.89 -1.02
CA LYS A 735 22.88 -7.60 -1.06
C LYS A 735 22.98 -8.82 -0.15
N ALA A 736 22.00 -9.08 0.70
CA ALA A 736 21.98 -10.29 1.53
C ALA A 736 22.14 -11.56 0.68
N GLY A 737 23.20 -12.33 0.89
CA GLY A 737 23.48 -13.59 0.17
C GLY A 737 23.91 -13.45 -1.30
N HIS A 738 24.21 -12.23 -1.76
CA HIS A 738 24.51 -11.96 -3.18
C HIS A 738 25.78 -12.65 -3.69
N ASN A 739 26.77 -12.90 -2.82
CA ASN A 739 28.02 -13.56 -3.19
C ASN A 739 27.80 -15.01 -3.64
N VAL A 740 26.78 -15.68 -3.08
CA VAL A 740 26.45 -17.08 -3.38
C VAL A 740 25.42 -17.15 -4.52
N MET A 741 24.36 -16.34 -4.43
CA MET A 741 23.22 -16.41 -5.34
C MET A 741 23.39 -15.58 -6.62
N GLY A 742 24.45 -14.79 -6.73
CA GLY A 742 24.69 -13.80 -7.80
C GLY A 742 23.78 -12.57 -7.75
N ARG A 743 22.71 -12.61 -6.96
CA ARG A 743 21.80 -11.51 -6.62
C ARG A 743 21.44 -11.60 -5.14
N GLY A 744 21.18 -10.47 -4.49
CA GLY A 744 20.79 -10.53 -3.08
C GLY A 744 19.36 -11.03 -2.88
N ILE A 745 19.01 -11.37 -1.65
CA ILE A 745 17.69 -11.84 -1.23
C ILE A 745 16.97 -10.74 -0.45
N SER A 746 15.68 -10.60 -0.71
CA SER A 746 14.78 -9.62 -0.09
C SER A 746 13.48 -10.26 0.37
N LEU A 747 12.81 -9.58 1.29
CA LEU A 747 11.57 -10.02 1.91
C LEU A 747 10.34 -9.47 1.17
N ARG A 748 9.33 -10.32 0.95
CA ARG A 748 8.04 -9.96 0.36
C ARG A 748 7.01 -9.69 1.46
N PHE A 749 6.47 -8.47 1.45
CA PHE A 749 5.54 -7.97 2.47
C PHE A 749 6.09 -8.00 3.91
N PRO A 750 7.31 -7.49 4.15
CA PRO A 750 7.91 -7.49 5.48
C PRO A 750 7.07 -6.64 6.45
N ARG A 751 6.86 -7.17 7.67
CA ARG A 751 6.18 -6.46 8.76
C ARG A 751 7.00 -6.62 10.03
N MET A 752 7.24 -5.49 10.70
CA MET A 752 7.87 -5.52 12.02
C MET A 752 6.87 -6.12 13.00
N LEU A 753 7.34 -7.09 13.79
CA LEU A 753 6.57 -7.67 14.89
C LEU A 753 6.92 -6.97 16.20
N ARG A 754 8.21 -6.86 16.50
CA ARG A 754 8.74 -6.22 17.70
C ARG A 754 10.22 -5.88 17.57
N VAL A 755 10.71 -5.05 18.48
CA VAL A 755 12.15 -4.83 18.70
C VAL A 755 12.70 -5.98 19.54
N ARG A 756 13.87 -6.50 19.20
CA ARG A 756 14.57 -7.57 19.91
C ARG A 756 15.66 -6.99 20.79
N ASP A 757 15.26 -6.47 21.95
CA ASP A 757 16.19 -5.94 22.96
C ASP A 757 17.01 -7.06 23.65
N ASP A 758 16.59 -8.32 23.45
CA ASP A 758 17.26 -9.53 23.93
C ASP A 758 18.37 -10.04 23.00
N LYS A 759 18.62 -9.40 21.85
CA LYS A 759 19.63 -9.82 20.86
C LYS A 759 20.66 -8.73 20.55
N GLY A 760 21.92 -9.13 20.44
CA GLY A 760 22.95 -8.32 19.81
C GLY A 760 22.80 -8.28 18.29
N THR A 761 23.45 -7.34 17.61
CA THR A 761 23.37 -7.23 16.14
C THR A 761 24.08 -8.36 15.41
N GLU A 762 25.07 -8.99 16.06
CA GLU A 762 25.75 -10.19 15.53
C GLU A 762 24.92 -11.47 15.71
N ASP A 763 23.89 -11.45 16.58
CA ASP A 763 22.92 -12.55 16.78
C ASP A 763 21.72 -12.48 15.81
N ALA A 764 21.77 -11.53 14.87
CA ALA A 764 20.78 -11.38 13.82
C ALA A 764 20.80 -12.58 12.87
N THR A 765 19.71 -12.74 12.10
CA THR A 765 19.61 -13.75 11.05
C THR A 765 20.77 -13.58 10.08
N SER A 766 21.47 -14.69 9.81
CA SER A 766 22.66 -14.67 8.99
C SER A 766 22.36 -14.67 7.49
N SER A 767 23.33 -14.24 6.69
CA SER A 767 23.23 -14.31 5.23
C SER A 767 23.11 -15.74 4.70
N ASP A 768 23.66 -16.74 5.38
CA ASP A 768 23.47 -18.15 5.01
C ASP A 768 22.09 -18.66 5.39
N GLN A 769 21.58 -18.26 6.56
CA GLN A 769 20.22 -18.62 6.98
C GLN A 769 19.19 -18.09 5.97
N ILE A 770 19.32 -16.85 5.53
CA ILE A 770 18.38 -16.29 4.53
C ILE A 770 18.50 -16.98 3.17
N ILE A 771 19.69 -17.45 2.77
CA ILE A 771 19.88 -18.29 1.58
C ILE A 771 19.17 -19.63 1.75
N GLU A 772 19.39 -20.32 2.86
CA GLU A 772 18.76 -21.62 3.14
C GLU A 772 17.22 -21.52 3.14
N MET A 773 16.69 -20.46 3.74
CA MET A 773 15.25 -20.18 3.75
C MET A 773 14.70 -19.98 2.33
N TYR A 774 15.41 -19.22 1.50
CA TYR A 774 15.03 -19.02 0.09
C TYR A 774 15.11 -20.31 -0.72
N GLU A 775 16.17 -21.11 -0.57
CA GLU A 775 16.33 -22.38 -1.29
C GLU A 775 15.26 -23.40 -0.89
N ARG A 776 14.91 -23.45 0.40
CA ARG A 776 13.80 -24.28 0.89
C ARG A 776 12.48 -23.87 0.24
N GLN A 777 12.20 -22.57 0.16
CA GLN A 777 11.04 -22.05 -0.56
C GLN A 777 11.08 -22.37 -2.06
N ALA A 778 12.24 -22.27 -2.70
CA ALA A 778 12.41 -22.58 -4.12
C ALA A 778 12.22 -24.09 -4.41
N SER A 779 12.68 -24.96 -3.51
CA SER A 779 12.55 -26.42 -3.65
C SER A 779 11.12 -26.94 -3.48
N LEU A 780 10.24 -26.14 -2.88
CA LEU A 780 8.81 -26.43 -2.72
C LEU A 780 7.97 -25.97 -3.94
N ASN A 781 8.56 -25.20 -4.87
CA ASN A 781 7.93 -24.66 -6.09
C ASN A 781 8.52 -25.33 -7.36
#